data_AF-A0AA39IWI9-F1
#
_entry.id   AF-A0AA39IWI9-F1
#
_cell.length_a   1.000
_cell.length_b   1.000
_cell.length_c   1.000
_cell.angle_alpha   90.00
_cell.angle_beta   90.00
_cell.angle_gamma   90.00
#
_symmetry.space_group_name_H-M   'P 1'
#
loop_
_entity.id
_entity.type
_entity.pdbx_description
1 polymer ?
#
loop_
_entity_poly.entity_id
_entity_poly.type
_entity_poly.pdbx_seq_one_letter_code
_entity_poly.pdbx_strand_id
1 'polypeptide(L)'
;MLLCFPTHRLPSSHPHIHLPALMTGNKAYRTSVVRGAAIAVRDCFQSSNISWAIYSDLAWHLLCDSPTSGSWQLDVHITGDSATLAYATHRLADMDRRFSLTTQVIDNIATMLYYHNVLNDRSSFKKHECKISLVSGPAYEFFTVQDLPLLPIQVILYRSMETHSEMSVSRLKNAMAEVVAISEAYLRLPHLPSSVWSLTPAEWPVFLDKLAKITTVFPEAASLFACLHPSLPPPPIEPPGPLATGTQSTSVAKTSSLPTATTGRRQLSHSESILAVAHTLSLCVRQLGHECFVGGTGYAPWYIMGSPIIPTNHRVGFLVILRDGKSLGWLQHTLCRNGVLKATKGALQYSPLFNNGESKVWNFTFETIPLSMGLHPEESTGTYFDGISVINQNYLFFIMLSSVSSQGLPMKPKAYKYVSSALELLRRRKANIRAAFGDVSKLAELNKLVCAYAVAHPELRETFAAIGFDLSLAPTLPEIDLFQAAADAVRLLRNSGYPCAIFGSAACYLYGNQRLPNACIPSLDVDILVSSSAEAEVIKDTLVNQDPLHFYLKRARTPGATYQVLWYRQRLDIGDKDITRQSKVDIEALPLVPLEVLLLHKLQGWHDHSIAPEPHKRRKQTADIADIRCTLKIVLRSLTGAERSWARVALSFFQEEFQHLTMDRVKLFCSAFPDCRDNWYQLGFEVA
;
A
#
# COMPACT_ATOMS: atom_id res chain seq x y z
N MET A 1 -34.48 61.51 -2.46
CA MET A 1 -35.78 61.83 -1.82
C MET A 1 -36.83 61.00 -2.55
N LEU A 2 -37.70 60.16 -2.01
CA LEU A 2 -38.00 59.58 -0.69
C LEU A 2 -39.09 58.51 -0.99
N LEU A 3 -38.97 57.29 -0.42
CA LEU A 3 -40.07 56.42 0.07
C LEU A 3 -41.07 55.78 -0.96
N CYS A 4 -41.75 54.64 -0.70
CA CYS A 4 -41.81 53.78 0.50
C CYS A 4 -42.18 52.29 0.19
N PHE A 5 -42.10 51.43 1.23
CA PHE A 5 -42.41 49.98 1.28
C PHE A 5 -43.94 49.65 1.30
N PRO A 6 -44.36 48.36 1.13
CA PRO A 6 -44.49 47.43 2.28
C PRO A 6 -44.01 45.97 2.04
N THR A 7 -43.57 45.33 3.13
CA THR A 7 -43.19 43.88 3.24
C THR A 7 -44.31 43.04 3.84
N HIS A 8 -44.46 41.74 3.52
CA HIS A 8 -44.84 40.69 4.51
C HIS A 8 -44.69 39.20 4.07
N ARG A 9 -43.80 38.46 4.77
CA ARG A 9 -43.82 37.04 5.23
C ARG A 9 -44.43 35.89 4.36
N LEU A 10 -43.63 34.92 3.88
CA LEU A 10 -43.24 33.60 4.48
C LEU A 10 -44.10 32.41 3.93
N PRO A 11 -43.66 31.12 3.98
CA PRO A 11 -42.44 30.56 4.60
C PRO A 11 -41.53 29.73 3.67
N SER A 12 -40.26 29.55 4.09
CA SER A 12 -39.28 28.64 3.49
C SER A 12 -39.08 27.37 4.34
N SER A 13 -39.20 26.19 3.74
CA SER A 13 -38.94 24.90 4.41
C SER A 13 -37.45 24.53 4.38
N HIS A 14 -36.79 24.58 5.54
CA HIS A 14 -35.50 23.91 5.77
C HIS A 14 -35.71 22.71 6.71
N PRO A 15 -35.01 21.57 6.50
CA PRO A 15 -35.12 20.41 7.37
C PRO A 15 -34.48 20.68 8.74
N HIS A 16 -35.06 20.11 9.78
CA HIS A 16 -34.69 20.35 11.18
C HIS A 16 -33.25 19.92 11.50
N ILE A 17 -32.46 20.87 12.00
CA ILE A 17 -31.26 20.58 12.79
C ILE A 17 -31.71 20.42 14.25
N HIS A 18 -31.40 19.28 14.88
CA HIS A 18 -31.66 19.05 16.30
C HIS A 18 -30.80 19.98 17.18
N LEU A 19 -31.42 20.71 18.12
CA LEU A 19 -30.69 21.44 19.16
C LEU A 19 -30.13 20.48 20.24
N PRO A 20 -28.86 20.62 20.64
CA PRO A 20 -28.33 20.07 21.89
C PRO A 20 -28.60 20.98 23.11
N ALA A 21 -28.30 20.47 24.31
CA ALA A 21 -28.74 21.02 25.59
C ALA A 21 -28.22 22.43 25.96
N LEU A 22 -29.01 23.19 26.74
CA LEU A 22 -28.64 24.49 27.31
C LEU A 22 -27.34 24.41 28.15
N MET A 23 -26.27 25.08 27.70
CA MET A 23 -25.12 25.38 28.55
C MET A 23 -25.45 26.49 29.55
N THR A 24 -24.98 26.36 30.80
CA THR A 24 -25.05 27.44 31.79
C THR A 24 -24.06 28.56 31.46
N GLY A 25 -24.47 29.82 31.60
CA GLY A 25 -23.73 30.98 31.05
C GLY A 25 -22.27 31.13 31.50
N ASN A 26 -21.90 30.64 32.69
CA ASN A 26 -20.51 30.63 33.16
C ASN A 26 -19.62 29.63 32.39
N LYS A 27 -20.17 28.47 32.01
CA LYS A 27 -19.44 27.47 31.19
C LYS A 27 -19.16 28.00 29.79
N ALA A 28 -20.18 28.53 29.11
CA ALA A 28 -20.03 29.12 27.78
C ALA A 28 -19.02 30.30 27.77
N TYR A 29 -19.06 31.17 28.78
CA TYR A 29 -18.10 32.27 28.93
C TYR A 29 -16.66 31.76 29.10
N ARG A 30 -16.43 30.75 29.94
CA ARG A 30 -15.10 30.13 30.12
C ARG A 30 -14.58 29.53 28.83
N THR A 31 -15.40 28.74 28.13
CA THR A 31 -15.00 28.13 26.85
C THR A 31 -14.65 29.19 25.80
N SER A 32 -15.38 30.32 25.77
CA SER A 32 -15.03 31.47 24.93
C SER A 32 -13.66 32.08 25.28
N VAL A 33 -13.31 32.19 26.57
CA VAL A 33 -12.01 32.71 27.02
C VAL A 33 -10.86 31.77 26.63
N VAL A 34 -11.01 30.45 26.87
CA VAL A 34 -9.99 29.45 26.54
C VAL A 34 -9.83 29.31 25.01
N ARG A 35 -10.93 29.36 24.25
CA ARG A 35 -10.88 29.41 22.77
C ARG A 35 -10.22 30.70 22.26
N GLY A 36 -10.48 31.83 22.91
CA GLY A 36 -9.83 33.11 22.61
C GLY A 36 -8.31 33.07 22.83
N ALA A 37 -7.85 32.38 23.87
CA ALA A 37 -6.43 32.11 24.11
C ALA A 37 -5.84 31.26 22.97
N ALA A 38 -6.51 30.18 22.56
CA ALA A 38 -6.04 29.30 21.48
C ALA A 38 -5.96 30.00 20.11
N ILE A 39 -6.90 30.89 19.81
CA ILE A 39 -6.86 31.74 18.60
C ILE A 39 -5.66 32.69 18.67
N ALA A 40 -5.40 33.34 19.80
CA ALA A 40 -4.24 34.22 19.96
C ALA A 40 -2.90 33.47 19.82
N VAL A 41 -2.81 32.25 20.36
CA VAL A 41 -1.65 31.35 20.15
C VAL A 41 -1.49 31.01 18.67
N ARG A 42 -2.58 30.62 17.98
CA ARG A 42 -2.57 30.30 16.55
C ARG A 42 -2.01 31.45 15.73
N ASP A 43 -2.54 32.65 15.91
CA ASP A 43 -2.21 33.81 15.07
C ASP A 43 -0.73 34.21 15.27
N CYS A 44 -0.19 34.08 16.49
CA CYS A 44 1.23 34.30 16.80
C CYS A 44 2.16 33.20 16.22
N PHE A 45 1.73 31.93 16.26
CA PHE A 45 2.55 30.79 15.84
C PHE A 45 2.52 30.59 14.31
N GLN A 46 1.42 30.92 13.64
CA GLN A 46 1.35 30.99 12.18
C GLN A 46 2.35 32.01 11.62
N SER A 47 2.47 33.20 12.21
CA SER A 47 3.44 34.22 11.76
C SER A 47 4.90 33.87 12.07
N SER A 48 5.15 32.88 12.94
CA SER A 48 6.49 32.51 13.41
C SER A 48 6.90 31.09 12.99
N ASN A 49 6.10 30.41 12.16
CA ASN A 49 6.30 29.03 11.70
C ASN A 49 6.54 28.00 12.83
N ILE A 50 5.86 28.16 13.97
CA ILE A 50 5.98 27.26 15.13
C ILE A 50 4.93 26.15 15.00
N SER A 51 5.38 24.90 14.99
CA SER A 51 4.53 23.71 14.94
C SER A 51 3.95 23.40 16.33
N TRP A 52 2.62 23.44 16.47
CA TRP A 52 1.91 23.31 17.75
C TRP A 52 0.54 22.63 17.62
N ALA A 53 0.01 22.11 18.73
CA ALA A 53 -1.32 21.51 18.80
C ALA A 53 -1.92 21.51 20.22
N ILE A 54 -3.25 21.39 20.31
CA ILE A 54 -4.03 21.37 21.56
C ILE A 54 -4.31 19.92 21.98
N TYR A 55 -4.28 19.62 23.29
CA TYR A 55 -4.46 18.25 23.79
C TYR A 55 -5.24 18.07 25.11
N SER A 56 -5.94 19.08 25.61
CA SER A 56 -6.74 19.01 26.85
C SER A 56 -8.20 19.45 26.65
N ASP A 57 -8.89 19.89 27.70
CA ASP A 57 -10.30 20.30 27.76
C ASP A 57 -10.84 21.02 26.51
N LEU A 58 -10.06 21.92 25.90
CA LEU A 58 -10.49 22.62 24.68
C LEU A 58 -10.59 21.67 23.47
N ALA A 59 -9.68 20.71 23.32
CA ALA A 59 -9.79 19.68 22.28
C ALA A 59 -11.02 18.78 22.49
N TRP A 60 -11.43 18.51 23.74
CA TRP A 60 -12.65 17.74 24.04
C TRP A 60 -13.88 18.53 23.61
N HIS A 61 -13.90 19.83 23.90
CA HIS A 61 -14.97 20.72 23.47
C HIS A 61 -15.05 20.81 21.95
N LEU A 62 -13.92 20.95 21.25
CA LEU A 62 -13.87 21.03 19.79
C LEU A 62 -14.33 19.73 19.09
N LEU A 63 -14.14 18.57 19.72
CA LEU A 63 -14.58 17.27 19.20
C LEU A 63 -16.05 16.96 19.51
N CYS A 64 -16.54 17.26 20.72
CA CYS A 64 -17.80 16.73 21.25
C CYS A 64 -18.85 17.78 21.63
N ASP A 65 -18.56 19.07 21.46
CA ASP A 65 -19.28 20.20 22.08
C ASP A 65 -19.43 20.08 23.62
N SER A 66 -18.61 19.23 24.25
CA SER A 66 -18.65 18.95 25.68
C SER A 66 -18.27 20.21 26.49
N PRO A 67 -18.92 20.51 27.62
CA PRO A 67 -18.49 21.60 28.49
C PRO A 67 -17.12 21.30 29.12
N THR A 68 -16.13 22.16 28.87
CA THR A 68 -14.78 22.12 29.48
C THR A 68 -14.84 21.84 30.99
N SER A 69 -13.98 20.94 31.50
CA SER A 69 -14.10 20.24 32.80
C SER A 69 -14.36 21.11 34.04
N GLY A 70 -13.96 22.37 33.99
CA GLY A 70 -13.82 23.23 35.17
C GLY A 70 -12.66 24.21 35.00
N SER A 71 -11.63 23.77 34.28
CA SER A 71 -10.34 24.47 34.18
C SER A 71 -10.42 25.76 33.35
N TRP A 72 -9.73 26.79 33.81
CA TRP A 72 -9.40 27.98 33.02
C TRP A 72 -8.04 27.76 32.33
N GLN A 73 -7.82 26.57 31.74
CA GLN A 73 -6.53 26.14 31.24
C GLN A 73 -6.58 25.78 29.75
N LEU A 74 -5.50 26.13 29.04
CA LEU A 74 -5.21 25.70 27.68
C LEU A 74 -3.88 24.94 27.71
N ASP A 75 -3.87 23.70 27.23
CA ASP A 75 -2.64 22.90 27.14
C ASP A 75 -2.20 22.76 25.68
N VAL A 76 -0.98 23.20 25.42
CA VAL A 76 -0.37 23.32 24.10
C VAL A 76 0.88 22.44 24.02
N HIS A 77 0.89 21.54 23.06
CA HIS A 77 2.09 20.82 22.64
C HIS A 77 2.84 21.65 21.60
N ILE A 78 4.16 21.78 21.76
CA ILE A 78 5.06 22.40 20.77
C ILE A 78 6.00 21.32 20.25
N THR A 79 6.14 21.21 18.94
CA THR A 79 7.14 20.34 18.33
C THR A 79 8.53 20.94 18.52
N GLY A 80 9.42 20.20 19.19
CA GLY A 80 10.81 20.60 19.40
C GLY A 80 11.30 20.29 20.81
N ASP A 81 12.28 21.09 21.25
CA ASP A 81 12.98 20.98 22.52
C ASP A 81 12.72 22.18 23.44
N SER A 82 13.36 22.20 24.61
CA SER A 82 13.31 23.33 25.55
C SER A 82 13.76 24.67 24.94
N ALA A 83 14.65 24.68 23.93
CA ALA A 83 15.06 25.91 23.25
C ALA A 83 13.94 26.45 22.34
N THR A 84 13.24 25.55 21.65
CA THR A 84 12.04 25.85 20.84
C THR A 84 10.91 26.38 21.73
N LEU A 85 10.73 25.79 22.92
CA LEU A 85 9.77 26.24 23.93
C LEU A 85 10.09 27.63 24.51
N ALA A 86 11.38 27.90 24.79
CA ALA A 86 11.85 29.22 25.22
C ALA A 86 11.58 30.26 24.13
N TYR A 87 11.93 29.96 22.87
CA TYR A 87 11.62 30.84 21.74
C TYR A 87 10.11 31.11 21.62
N ALA A 88 9.28 30.07 21.66
CA ALA A 88 7.83 30.21 21.54
C ALA A 88 7.20 31.05 22.66
N THR A 89 7.63 30.87 23.91
CA THR A 89 7.13 31.63 25.06
C THR A 89 7.54 33.10 25.02
N HIS A 90 8.78 33.41 24.62
CA HIS A 90 9.21 34.78 24.36
C HIS A 90 8.40 35.43 23.23
N ARG A 91 8.21 34.74 22.11
CA ARG A 91 7.45 35.25 20.96
C ARG A 91 5.99 35.57 21.30
N LEU A 92 5.33 34.74 22.11
CA LEU A 92 3.97 35.02 22.59
C LEU A 92 3.90 36.30 23.42
N ALA A 93 4.83 36.48 24.37
CA ALA A 93 4.88 37.68 25.23
C ALA A 93 5.25 38.96 24.46
N ASP A 94 6.15 38.85 23.48
CA ASP A 94 6.57 39.98 22.64
C ASP A 94 5.48 40.44 21.66
N MET A 95 4.78 39.48 21.03
CA MET A 95 3.79 39.76 19.98
C MET A 95 2.41 40.13 20.51
N ASP A 96 2.01 39.62 21.68
CA ASP A 96 0.70 39.89 22.25
C ASP A 96 0.80 40.13 23.77
N ARG A 97 0.59 41.39 24.17
CA ARG A 97 0.64 41.86 25.56
C ARG A 97 -0.40 41.21 26.49
N ARG A 98 -1.36 40.44 25.95
CA ARG A 98 -2.24 39.59 26.75
C ARG A 98 -1.51 38.42 27.40
N PHE A 99 -0.34 38.03 26.90
CA PHE A 99 0.45 36.93 27.43
C PHE A 99 1.48 37.44 28.44
N SER A 100 1.54 36.81 29.61
CA SER A 100 2.61 37.02 30.59
C SER A 100 3.24 35.69 31.01
N LEU A 101 4.56 35.58 30.91
CA LEU A 101 5.30 34.41 31.37
C LEU A 101 5.24 34.32 32.91
N THR A 102 4.85 33.17 33.45
CA THR A 102 4.76 32.95 34.91
C THR A 102 5.84 32.03 35.48
N THR A 103 6.38 31.12 34.66
CA THR A 103 7.50 30.26 35.04
C THR A 103 8.55 30.32 33.93
N GLN A 104 9.84 30.23 34.30
CA GLN A 104 10.86 29.90 33.32
C GLN A 104 10.64 28.47 32.78
N VAL A 105 11.27 28.14 31.66
CA VAL A 105 11.22 26.79 31.07
C VAL A 105 11.96 25.83 31.99
N ILE A 106 11.26 24.84 32.53
CA ILE A 106 11.80 23.79 33.40
C ILE A 106 11.25 22.46 32.90
N ASP A 107 12.11 21.45 32.74
CA ASP A 107 11.76 20.08 32.33
C ASP A 107 10.85 19.99 31.08
N ASN A 108 11.13 20.79 30.04
CA ASN A 108 10.33 20.89 28.81
C ASN A 108 8.90 21.43 29.01
N ILE A 109 8.63 22.12 30.13
CA ILE A 109 7.34 22.72 30.46
C ILE A 109 7.51 24.23 30.75
N ALA A 110 6.56 25.04 30.28
CA ALA A 110 6.46 26.46 30.61
C ALA A 110 5.00 26.85 30.87
N THR A 111 4.77 27.73 31.85
CA THR A 111 3.43 28.28 32.12
C THR A 111 3.38 29.77 31.82
N MET A 112 2.35 30.18 31.07
CA MET A 112 1.98 31.57 30.85
C MET A 112 0.55 31.84 31.36
N LEU A 113 0.21 33.11 31.56
CA LEU A 113 -1.18 33.57 31.68
C LEU A 113 -1.56 34.34 30.42
N TYR A 114 -2.81 34.21 30.01
CA TYR A 114 -3.45 34.97 28.94
C TYR A 114 -4.64 35.75 29.49
N TYR A 115 -4.67 37.06 29.30
CA TYR A 115 -5.75 37.94 29.72
C TYR A 115 -6.71 38.23 28.56
N HIS A 116 -7.98 37.84 28.70
CA HIS A 116 -8.96 37.96 27.62
C HIS A 116 -9.67 39.33 27.60
N ASN A 117 -9.75 39.96 26.43
CA ASN A 117 -10.20 41.35 26.27
C ASN A 117 -11.74 41.56 26.36
N VAL A 118 -12.55 40.52 26.62
CA VAL A 118 -14.02 40.59 26.43
C VAL A 118 -14.80 40.54 27.75
N LEU A 119 -15.65 41.55 27.92
CA LEU A 119 -16.49 41.91 29.08
C LEU A 119 -15.77 42.56 30.28
N ASN A 120 -15.38 43.82 30.07
CA ASN A 120 -15.20 44.81 31.14
C ASN A 120 -16.57 45.27 31.70
N ASP A 121 -17.41 44.32 32.14
CA ASP A 121 -18.81 44.57 32.58
C ASP A 121 -18.92 45.03 34.05
N ARG A 122 -17.77 45.32 34.69
CA ARG A 122 -17.60 45.64 36.12
C ARG A 122 -18.09 44.56 37.09
N SER A 123 -18.39 43.33 36.65
CA SER A 123 -18.69 42.23 37.58
C SER A 123 -17.43 41.62 38.18
N SER A 124 -17.27 41.74 39.50
CA SER A 124 -16.12 41.24 40.27
C SER A 124 -16.04 39.71 40.41
N PHE A 125 -16.81 38.96 39.61
CA PHE A 125 -17.06 37.52 39.79
C PHE A 125 -16.69 36.66 38.58
N LYS A 126 -16.12 37.24 37.52
CA LYS A 126 -15.67 36.50 36.33
C LYS A 126 -14.15 36.55 36.25
N LYS A 127 -13.52 35.36 36.20
CA LYS A 127 -12.09 35.22 35.96
C LYS A 127 -11.83 35.49 34.47
N HIS A 128 -11.03 36.50 34.15
CA HIS A 128 -10.71 36.89 32.77
C HIS A 128 -9.39 36.31 32.26
N GLU A 129 -8.68 35.55 33.10
CA GLU A 129 -7.38 34.95 32.78
C GLU A 129 -7.50 33.45 32.47
N CYS A 130 -6.74 33.01 31.47
CA CYS A 130 -6.52 31.60 31.14
C CYS A 130 -5.06 31.24 31.42
N LYS A 131 -4.82 30.15 32.15
CA LYS A 131 -3.49 29.56 32.29
C LYS A 131 -3.16 28.80 31.02
N ILE A 132 -2.00 29.04 30.43
CA ILE A 132 -1.50 28.30 29.28
C ILE A 132 -0.32 27.45 29.73
N SER A 133 -0.46 26.14 29.59
CA SER A 133 0.61 25.17 29.80
C SER A 133 1.20 24.81 28.44
N LEU A 134 2.48 25.09 28.23
CA LEU A 134 3.19 24.79 27.00
C LEU A 134 4.21 23.69 27.29
N VAL A 135 4.13 22.59 26.54
CA VAL A 135 5.00 21.42 26.69
C VAL A 135 5.70 21.15 25.37
N SER A 136 7.04 21.12 25.35
CA SER A 136 7.79 20.71 24.16
C SER A 136 7.96 19.20 24.11
N GLY A 137 7.84 18.64 22.91
CA GLY A 137 8.06 17.21 22.67
C GLY A 137 8.15 16.86 21.19
N PRO A 138 8.02 15.56 20.85
CA PRO A 138 8.25 15.09 19.49
C PRO A 138 7.27 15.67 18.47
N ALA A 139 7.64 15.54 17.19
CA ALA A 139 6.75 15.83 16.07
C ALA A 139 5.63 14.78 16.00
N TYR A 140 4.40 15.24 15.80
CA TYR A 140 3.24 14.39 15.54
C TYR A 140 2.48 14.93 14.32
N GLU A 141 1.76 14.08 13.60
CA GLU A 141 0.85 14.55 12.54
C GLU A 141 -0.44 15.10 13.16
N PHE A 142 -0.53 16.42 13.30
CA PHE A 142 -1.73 17.08 13.84
C PHE A 142 -2.90 17.00 12.86
N PHE A 143 -4.12 17.02 13.39
CA PHE A 143 -5.33 17.23 12.59
C PHE A 143 -6.05 18.51 13.02
N THR A 144 -6.78 19.15 12.09
CA THR A 144 -7.41 20.46 12.36
C THR A 144 -8.90 20.28 12.61
N VAL A 145 -9.41 20.91 13.67
CA VAL A 145 -10.84 20.99 13.99
C VAL A 145 -11.20 22.44 14.30
N GLN A 146 -12.18 23.00 13.58
CA GLN A 146 -12.58 24.42 13.67
C GLN A 146 -11.38 25.40 13.63
N ASP A 147 -10.49 25.22 12.65
CA ASP A 147 -9.28 26.02 12.41
C ASP A 147 -8.25 26.05 13.56
N LEU A 148 -8.28 25.04 14.43
CA LEU A 148 -7.30 24.82 15.50
C LEU A 148 -6.64 23.43 15.36
N PRO A 149 -5.31 23.32 15.50
CA PRO A 149 -4.61 22.04 15.45
C PRO A 149 -4.80 21.27 16.75
N LEU A 150 -5.16 19.98 16.64
CA LEU A 150 -5.29 19.03 17.73
C LEU A 150 -4.20 17.94 17.61
N LEU A 151 -3.74 17.44 18.77
CA LEU A 151 -2.90 16.24 18.79
C LEU A 151 -3.68 15.02 18.29
N PRO A 152 -3.01 14.02 17.69
CA PRO A 152 -3.61 12.74 17.33
C PRO A 152 -4.46 12.15 18.46
N ILE A 153 -5.59 11.55 18.11
CA ILE A 153 -6.58 11.07 19.08
C ILE A 153 -5.98 10.07 20.08
N GLN A 154 -5.01 9.26 19.65
CA GLN A 154 -4.29 8.32 20.51
C GLN A 154 -3.44 9.04 21.58
N VAL A 155 -2.79 10.15 21.24
CA VAL A 155 -1.97 10.95 22.16
C VAL A 155 -2.86 11.73 23.13
N ILE A 156 -3.98 12.27 22.63
CA ILE A 156 -5.05 12.88 23.45
C ILE A 156 -5.57 11.88 24.50
N LEU A 157 -5.95 10.68 24.06
CA LEU A 157 -6.46 9.63 24.94
C LEU A 157 -5.39 9.13 25.92
N TYR A 158 -4.15 8.94 25.47
CA TYR A 158 -3.05 8.53 26.34
C TYR A 158 -2.77 9.52 27.46
N ARG A 159 -2.62 10.82 27.15
CA ARG A 159 -2.38 11.87 28.14
C ARG A 159 -3.55 12.01 29.11
N SER A 160 -4.79 11.90 28.61
CA SER A 160 -5.98 11.79 29.47
C SER A 160 -5.83 10.62 30.45
N MET A 161 -5.57 9.41 29.96
CA MET A 161 -5.40 8.19 30.77
C MET A 161 -4.14 8.19 31.66
N GLU A 162 -3.19 9.13 31.51
CA GLU A 162 -2.14 9.39 32.49
C GLU A 162 -2.65 10.17 33.69
N THR A 163 -3.50 11.18 33.49
CA THR A 163 -4.09 11.96 34.60
C THR A 163 -5.04 11.15 35.49
N HIS A 164 -5.52 9.99 35.02
CA HIS A 164 -6.50 9.15 35.72
C HIS A 164 -5.91 7.91 36.43
N SER A 165 -4.58 7.75 36.43
CA SER A 165 -3.88 6.51 36.86
C SER A 165 -4.06 6.13 38.34
N GLU A 166 -4.42 7.09 39.21
CA GLU A 166 -4.57 6.90 40.66
C GLU A 166 -6.05 6.91 41.15
N MET A 167 -7.02 6.89 40.24
CA MET A 167 -8.43 7.12 40.60
C MET A 167 -9.21 5.88 41.08
N SER A 168 -10.18 6.12 41.97
CA SER A 168 -11.13 5.09 42.43
C SER A 168 -12.08 4.62 41.32
N VAL A 169 -12.57 3.38 41.44
CA VAL A 169 -13.49 2.73 40.49
C VAL A 169 -14.73 3.58 40.15
N SER A 170 -15.25 4.36 41.10
CA SER A 170 -16.38 5.27 40.88
C SER A 170 -16.03 6.49 40.02
N ARG A 171 -14.81 7.03 40.13
CA ARG A 171 -14.34 8.13 39.27
C ARG A 171 -13.92 7.64 37.89
N LEU A 172 -13.39 6.42 37.79
CA LEU A 172 -13.07 5.76 36.53
C LEU A 172 -14.30 5.67 35.61
N LYS A 173 -15.51 5.41 36.14
CA LYS A 173 -16.76 5.41 35.36
C LYS A 173 -17.01 6.73 34.62
N ASN A 174 -16.82 7.87 35.29
CA ASN A 174 -17.05 9.18 34.67
C ASN A 174 -15.99 9.50 33.62
N ALA A 175 -14.71 9.25 33.93
CA ALA A 175 -13.62 9.42 32.97
C ALA A 175 -13.78 8.53 31.72
N MET A 176 -14.38 7.33 31.87
CA MET A 176 -14.66 6.45 30.74
C MET A 176 -15.85 6.88 29.90
N ALA A 177 -16.90 7.45 30.48
CA ALA A 177 -17.98 8.06 29.71
C ALA A 177 -17.46 9.20 28.80
N GLU A 178 -16.50 9.99 29.30
CA GLU A 178 -15.82 11.03 28.52
C GLU A 178 -14.96 10.43 27.40
N VAL A 179 -14.09 9.45 27.72
CA VAL A 179 -13.24 8.75 26.73
C VAL A 179 -14.08 8.10 25.61
N VAL A 180 -15.20 7.47 25.95
CA VAL A 180 -16.14 6.87 24.98
C VAL A 180 -16.76 7.95 24.10
N ALA A 181 -17.31 9.02 24.68
CA ALA A 181 -17.91 10.11 23.90
C ALA A 181 -16.93 10.76 22.91
N ILE A 182 -15.68 10.98 23.34
CA ILE A 182 -14.57 11.50 22.50
C ILE A 182 -14.24 10.55 21.36
N SER A 183 -14.14 9.26 21.67
CA SER A 183 -13.83 8.20 20.70
C SER A 183 -14.91 8.12 19.62
N GLU A 184 -16.18 8.17 20.00
CA GLU A 184 -17.29 8.20 19.04
C GLU A 184 -17.34 9.49 18.22
N ALA A 185 -17.12 10.65 18.84
CA ALA A 185 -17.17 11.93 18.15
C ALA A 185 -16.04 12.07 17.12
N TYR A 186 -14.83 11.61 17.45
CA TYR A 186 -13.73 11.50 16.50
C TYR A 186 -14.11 10.64 15.30
N LEU A 187 -14.69 9.45 15.52
CA LEU A 187 -15.15 8.55 14.45
C LEU A 187 -16.29 9.11 13.59
N ARG A 188 -17.00 10.15 14.05
CA ARG A 188 -18.05 10.86 13.30
C ARG A 188 -17.52 12.02 12.44
N LEU A 189 -16.22 12.33 12.47
CA LEU A 189 -15.64 13.39 11.66
C LEU A 189 -15.72 13.04 10.15
N PRO A 190 -16.18 13.96 9.27
CA PRO A 190 -16.44 13.68 7.85
C PRO A 190 -15.18 13.37 7.04
N HIS A 191 -14.00 13.79 7.54
CA HIS A 191 -12.70 13.50 6.98
C HIS A 191 -11.81 12.95 8.08
N LEU A 192 -12.04 11.69 8.47
CA LEU A 192 -11.23 11.02 9.49
C LEU A 192 -9.75 11.06 9.06
N PRO A 193 -8.86 11.68 9.86
CA PRO A 193 -7.43 11.63 9.60
C PRO A 193 -6.97 10.18 9.53
N SER A 194 -6.00 9.89 8.64
CA SER A 194 -5.29 8.62 8.67
C SER A 194 -4.86 8.32 10.11
N SER A 195 -5.14 7.12 10.63
CA SER A 195 -4.77 6.75 12.00
C SER A 195 -3.26 6.56 12.11
N VAL A 196 -2.51 7.66 12.05
CA VAL A 196 -1.06 7.69 12.16
C VAL A 196 -0.72 7.57 13.62
N TRP A 197 -0.25 6.37 13.93
CA TRP A 197 0.33 5.95 15.19
C TRP A 197 1.40 6.91 15.69
N SER A 198 0.96 7.88 16.48
CA SER A 198 1.80 8.99 16.94
C SER A 198 2.23 8.85 18.39
N LEU A 199 1.88 7.77 19.09
CA LEU A 199 2.46 7.48 20.40
C LEU A 199 3.91 7.02 20.22
N THR A 200 4.80 7.44 21.11
CA THR A 200 6.12 6.83 21.20
C THR A 200 5.98 5.37 21.63
N PRO A 201 6.78 4.44 21.09
CA PRO A 201 6.81 3.06 21.55
C PRO A 201 7.20 2.81 23.01
N ALA A 202 7.60 3.83 23.79
CA ALA A 202 7.63 3.77 25.25
C ALA A 202 6.22 3.95 25.87
N GLU A 203 5.42 4.88 25.33
CA GLU A 203 4.01 5.11 25.71
C GLU A 203 3.09 3.97 25.22
N TRP A 204 3.45 3.30 24.12
CA TRP A 204 2.60 2.30 23.46
C TRP A 204 2.17 1.11 24.35
N PRO A 205 3.07 0.37 25.03
CA PRO A 205 2.67 -0.76 25.87
C PRO A 205 1.82 -0.29 27.06
N VAL A 206 2.13 0.91 27.58
CA VAL A 206 1.39 1.54 28.67
C VAL A 206 -0.02 1.95 28.22
N PHE A 207 -0.17 2.47 26.99
CA PHE A 207 -1.47 2.79 26.40
C PHE A 207 -2.32 1.53 26.20
N LEU A 208 -1.74 0.46 25.66
CA LEU A 208 -2.46 -0.80 25.44
C LEU A 208 -2.84 -1.50 26.75
N ASP A 209 -1.97 -1.49 27.76
CA ASP A 209 -2.29 -2.01 29.10
C ASP A 209 -3.43 -1.22 29.76
N LYS A 210 -3.43 0.11 29.65
CA LYS A 210 -4.54 0.96 30.13
C LYS A 210 -5.83 0.69 29.37
N LEU A 211 -5.80 0.62 28.03
CA LEU A 211 -6.97 0.27 27.21
C LEU A 211 -7.51 -1.14 27.55
N ALA A 212 -6.64 -2.11 27.78
CA ALA A 212 -7.03 -3.47 28.18
C ALA A 212 -7.72 -3.47 29.55
N LYS A 213 -7.13 -2.81 30.56
CA LYS A 213 -7.72 -2.63 31.89
C LYS A 213 -9.09 -1.95 31.83
N ILE A 214 -9.21 -0.88 31.04
CA ILE A 214 -10.49 -0.21 30.77
C ILE A 214 -11.50 -1.19 30.14
N THR A 215 -11.11 -1.91 29.09
CA THR A 215 -11.98 -2.85 28.37
C THR A 215 -12.44 -4.02 29.26
N THR A 216 -11.63 -4.45 30.23
CA THR A 216 -12.07 -5.46 31.22
C THR A 216 -13.12 -4.95 32.21
N VAL A 217 -13.23 -3.63 32.41
CA VAL A 217 -14.25 -3.01 33.28
C VAL A 217 -15.48 -2.54 32.49
N PHE A 218 -15.31 -2.21 31.20
CA PHE A 218 -16.36 -1.73 30.29
C PHE A 218 -16.32 -2.50 28.96
N PRO A 219 -16.82 -3.76 28.91
CA PRO A 219 -16.78 -4.59 27.69
C PRO A 219 -17.49 -3.96 26.50
N GLU A 220 -18.51 -3.14 26.73
CA GLU A 220 -19.27 -2.41 25.72
C GLU A 220 -18.41 -1.44 24.88
N ALA A 221 -17.31 -0.94 25.44
CA ALA A 221 -16.38 -0.04 24.73
C ALA A 221 -15.35 -0.80 23.87
N ALA A 222 -15.31 -2.14 23.92
CA ALA A 222 -14.32 -2.94 23.19
C ALA A 222 -14.38 -2.75 21.67
N SER A 223 -15.58 -2.67 21.10
CA SER A 223 -15.80 -2.44 19.67
C SER A 223 -15.36 -1.03 19.24
N LEU A 224 -15.66 -0.02 20.06
CA LEU A 224 -15.26 1.36 19.85
C LEU A 224 -13.74 1.52 19.87
N PHE A 225 -13.06 0.92 20.86
CA PHE A 225 -11.60 0.90 20.89
C PHE A 225 -11.01 0.08 19.74
N ALA A 226 -11.64 -1.01 19.30
CA ALA A 226 -11.21 -1.74 18.10
C ALA A 226 -11.36 -0.92 16.80
N CYS A 227 -12.35 -0.02 16.71
CA CYS A 227 -12.44 0.95 15.61
C CYS A 227 -11.32 2.01 15.65
N LEU A 228 -10.86 2.39 16.84
CA LEU A 228 -9.66 3.23 17.02
C LEU A 228 -8.33 2.43 16.89
N HIS A 229 -8.40 1.10 16.98
CA HIS A 229 -7.25 0.19 17.06
C HIS A 229 -7.55 -1.14 16.34
N PRO A 230 -7.27 -1.26 15.02
CA PRO A 230 -7.60 -2.44 14.20
C PRO A 230 -6.86 -3.74 14.55
N SER A 231 -6.15 -3.81 15.68
CA SER A 231 -5.39 -4.98 16.15
C SER A 231 -5.88 -5.54 17.50
N LEU A 232 -7.05 -5.10 17.98
CA LEU A 232 -7.75 -5.78 19.08
C LEU A 232 -8.54 -6.97 18.48
N PRO A 233 -8.32 -8.22 18.93
CA PRO A 233 -9.18 -9.32 18.52
C PRO A 233 -10.58 -9.11 19.13
N PRO A 234 -11.67 -9.37 18.37
CA PRO A 234 -13.01 -9.33 18.95
C PRO A 234 -13.13 -10.42 20.03
N PRO A 235 -13.84 -10.15 21.15
CA PRO A 235 -14.12 -11.18 22.13
C PRO A 235 -14.98 -12.30 21.51
N PRO A 236 -14.88 -13.55 21.99
CA PRO A 236 -15.73 -14.63 21.50
C PRO A 236 -17.21 -14.31 21.73
N ILE A 237 -18.00 -14.31 20.65
CA ILE A 237 -19.45 -14.32 20.76
C ILE A 237 -19.85 -15.75 21.16
N GLU A 238 -20.25 -15.95 22.41
CA GLU A 238 -20.90 -17.19 22.81
C GLU A 238 -22.28 -17.30 22.12
N PRO A 239 -22.53 -18.34 21.31
CA PRO A 239 -23.88 -18.59 20.81
C PRO A 239 -24.75 -19.14 21.94
N PRO A 240 -26.06 -18.80 21.99
CA PRO A 240 -26.97 -19.38 22.98
C PRO A 240 -27.07 -20.89 22.79
N GLY A 241 -26.66 -21.66 23.81
CA GLY A 241 -26.54 -23.11 23.74
C GLY A 241 -27.89 -23.83 23.60
N PRO A 242 -28.03 -24.81 22.69
CA PRO A 242 -29.13 -25.76 22.69
C PRO A 242 -28.90 -26.92 23.67
N LEU A 243 -30.00 -27.49 24.17
CA LEU A 243 -30.02 -28.58 25.14
C LEU A 243 -29.45 -29.91 24.59
N ALA A 244 -29.05 -30.77 25.53
CA ALA A 244 -28.44 -32.08 25.33
C ALA A 244 -29.25 -33.07 24.45
N THR A 245 -28.54 -33.91 23.68
CA THR A 245 -28.44 -35.39 23.83
C THR A 245 -27.87 -36.01 22.54
N GLY A 246 -27.21 -37.18 22.63
CA GLY A 246 -26.86 -37.99 21.43
C GLY A 246 -25.42 -38.48 21.34
N THR A 247 -25.10 -39.54 22.06
CA THR A 247 -23.82 -40.27 22.03
C THR A 247 -23.57 -40.96 20.68
N GLN A 248 -22.38 -40.82 20.07
CA GLN A 248 -21.55 -41.97 19.68
C GLN A 248 -20.13 -41.58 19.18
N SER A 249 -19.16 -42.42 19.51
CA SER A 249 -17.73 -42.20 19.28
C SER A 249 -17.25 -42.69 17.91
N THR A 250 -16.25 -42.01 17.35
CA THR A 250 -15.03 -42.68 16.83
C THR A 250 -13.84 -41.71 16.93
N SER A 251 -12.63 -42.26 17.03
CA SER A 251 -11.57 -41.66 17.86
C SER A 251 -10.25 -41.34 17.14
N VAL A 252 -9.70 -40.14 17.41
CA VAL A 252 -8.25 -39.83 17.61
C VAL A 252 -7.32 -39.98 16.36
N ALA A 253 -6.37 -39.09 16.05
CA ALA A 253 -5.65 -38.01 16.75
C ALA A 253 -5.61 -36.70 15.90
N LYS A 254 -5.64 -35.46 16.43
CA LYS A 254 -4.65 -34.73 17.27
C LYS A 254 -3.27 -34.56 16.59
N THR A 255 -2.65 -33.38 16.46
CA THR A 255 -2.80 -32.07 17.15
C THR A 255 -2.31 -30.89 16.30
N SER A 256 -3.00 -29.75 16.39
CA SER A 256 -2.36 -28.42 16.32
C SER A 256 -2.43 -27.77 17.71
N SER A 257 -1.29 -27.32 18.26
CA SER A 257 -1.20 -26.86 19.65
C SER A 257 -1.45 -25.36 19.80
N LEU A 258 -2.21 -25.02 20.85
CA LEU A 258 -2.35 -23.64 21.36
C LEU A 258 -0.99 -23.14 21.89
N PRO A 259 -0.61 -21.86 21.73
CA PRO A 259 0.61 -21.34 22.33
C PRO A 259 0.50 -21.29 23.86
N THR A 260 1.43 -21.91 24.57
CA THR A 260 1.49 -21.83 26.04
C THR A 260 2.09 -20.47 26.47
N ALA A 261 1.79 -20.04 27.71
CA ALA A 261 2.26 -18.76 28.26
C ALA A 261 3.79 -18.56 28.17
N THR A 262 4.56 -19.66 28.20
CA THR A 262 6.01 -19.69 28.01
C THR A 262 6.46 -19.21 26.62
N THR A 263 5.66 -19.49 25.57
CA THR A 263 5.94 -19.04 24.20
C THR A 263 5.71 -17.54 24.06
N GLY A 264 4.67 -16.99 24.70
CA GLY A 264 4.40 -15.54 24.71
C GLY A 264 5.54 -14.75 25.36
N ARG A 265 6.01 -15.15 26.56
CA ARG A 265 7.16 -14.50 27.22
C ARG A 265 8.45 -14.55 26.37
N ARG A 266 8.71 -15.66 25.67
CA ARG A 266 9.89 -15.79 24.79
C ARG A 266 9.81 -14.96 23.52
N GLN A 267 8.60 -14.66 23.03
CA GLN A 267 8.40 -13.76 21.89
C GLN A 267 8.60 -12.30 22.30
N LEU A 268 8.01 -11.88 23.43
CA LEU A 268 8.18 -10.55 24.01
C LEU A 268 9.67 -10.20 24.25
N SER A 269 10.41 -11.10 24.91
CA SER A 269 11.84 -10.87 25.16
C SER A 269 12.69 -10.84 23.87
N HIS A 270 12.26 -11.51 22.80
CA HIS A 270 12.94 -11.46 21.51
C HIS A 270 12.66 -10.14 20.77
N SER A 271 11.44 -9.61 20.83
CA SER A 271 11.12 -8.28 20.28
C SER A 271 11.89 -7.17 20.97
N GLU A 272 11.92 -7.16 22.30
CA GLU A 272 12.71 -6.20 23.10
C GLU A 272 14.21 -6.30 22.74
N SER A 273 14.72 -7.52 22.55
CA SER A 273 16.10 -7.75 22.13
C SER A 273 16.43 -7.11 20.78
N ILE A 274 15.53 -7.18 19.78
CA ILE A 274 15.75 -6.61 18.45
C ILE A 274 15.87 -5.08 18.55
N LEU A 275 14.92 -4.44 19.25
CA LEU A 275 14.85 -2.99 19.37
C LEU A 275 16.06 -2.44 20.15
N ALA A 276 16.36 -3.01 21.31
CA ALA A 276 17.49 -2.58 22.14
C ALA A 276 18.83 -2.67 21.40
N VAL A 277 19.04 -3.75 20.64
CA VAL A 277 20.25 -4.00 19.85
C VAL A 277 20.37 -3.04 18.67
N ALA A 278 19.27 -2.84 17.93
CA ALA A 278 19.23 -1.90 16.81
C ALA A 278 19.47 -0.45 17.27
N HIS A 279 18.86 -0.05 18.38
CA HIS A 279 19.05 1.26 19.01
C HIS A 279 20.50 1.48 19.46
N THR A 280 21.06 0.53 20.23
CA THR A 280 22.42 0.64 20.79
C THR A 280 23.46 0.81 19.69
N LEU A 281 23.40 -0.02 18.63
CA LEU A 281 24.34 0.09 17.53
C LEU A 281 24.13 1.35 16.69
N SER A 282 22.88 1.80 16.50
CA SER A 282 22.60 3.10 15.87
C SER A 282 23.25 4.25 16.63
N LEU A 283 23.14 4.24 17.96
CA LEU A 283 23.74 5.24 18.83
C LEU A 283 25.28 5.21 18.74
N CYS A 284 25.90 4.03 18.81
CA CYS A 284 27.36 3.92 18.69
C CYS A 284 27.90 4.42 17.34
N VAL A 285 27.20 4.18 16.22
CA VAL A 285 27.64 4.70 14.91
C VAL A 285 27.48 6.22 14.85
N ARG A 286 26.39 6.78 15.39
CA ARG A 286 26.20 8.25 15.47
C ARG A 286 27.20 8.95 16.39
N GLN A 287 27.59 8.32 17.51
CA GLN A 287 28.63 8.81 18.41
C GLN A 287 30.02 8.87 17.73
N LEU A 288 30.25 8.05 16.70
CA LEU A 288 31.46 8.11 15.85
C LEU A 288 31.35 9.13 14.71
N GLY A 289 30.30 9.97 14.68
CA GLY A 289 30.10 11.01 13.66
C GLY A 289 29.59 10.49 12.32
N HIS A 290 28.94 9.33 12.28
CA HIS A 290 28.42 8.70 11.06
C HIS A 290 26.92 8.47 11.14
N GLU A 291 26.22 8.56 10.02
CA GLU A 291 24.78 8.25 9.98
C GLU A 291 24.58 6.79 9.57
N CYS A 292 23.57 6.15 10.15
CA CYS A 292 23.20 4.79 9.80
C CYS A 292 21.70 4.58 9.84
N PHE A 293 21.24 3.67 8.99
CA PHE A 293 19.86 3.30 8.80
C PHE A 293 19.76 1.77 8.87
N VAL A 294 18.87 1.24 9.70
CA VAL A 294 18.55 -0.18 9.73
C VAL A 294 17.91 -0.58 8.39
N GLY A 295 18.44 -1.65 7.80
CA GLY A 295 18.07 -2.06 6.44
C GLY A 295 18.65 -3.43 6.05
N GLY A 296 18.94 -3.58 4.76
CA GLY A 296 19.39 -4.83 4.16
C GLY A 296 18.28 -5.87 3.98
N THR A 297 18.67 -7.12 3.73
CA THR A 297 17.77 -8.24 3.36
C THR A 297 17.06 -8.90 4.56
N GLY A 298 17.27 -8.39 5.77
CA GLY A 298 16.65 -8.90 7.00
C GLY A 298 15.20 -8.42 7.18
N TYR A 299 14.46 -9.09 8.06
CA TYR A 299 13.06 -8.72 8.39
C TYR A 299 12.95 -7.75 9.58
N ALA A 300 14.05 -7.46 10.28
CA ALA A 300 14.08 -6.49 11.38
C ALA A 300 13.61 -5.07 11.00
N PRO A 301 13.98 -4.48 9.84
CA PRO A 301 13.46 -3.17 9.41
C PRO A 301 11.93 -3.15 9.34
N TRP A 302 11.32 -4.19 8.76
CA TRP A 302 9.86 -4.34 8.66
C TRP A 302 9.18 -4.44 10.02
N TYR A 303 9.79 -5.17 10.96
CA TYR A 303 9.29 -5.28 12.32
C TYR A 303 9.32 -3.92 13.04
N ILE A 304 10.43 -3.18 12.94
CA ILE A 304 10.57 -1.82 13.51
C ILE A 304 9.53 -0.86 12.91
N MET A 305 9.20 -0.98 11.62
CA MET A 305 8.14 -0.19 10.97
C MET A 305 6.70 -0.61 11.35
N GLY A 306 6.51 -1.61 12.21
CA GLY A 306 5.19 -2.05 12.70
C GLY A 306 4.62 -3.31 12.04
N SER A 307 5.44 -4.12 11.37
CA SER A 307 5.00 -5.44 10.88
C SER A 307 4.75 -6.39 12.07
N PRO A 308 3.58 -7.07 12.17
CA PRO A 308 3.25 -7.94 13.30
C PRO A 308 4.09 -9.22 13.40
N ILE A 309 4.98 -9.50 12.43
CA ILE A 309 5.78 -10.72 12.43
C ILE A 309 7.16 -10.45 13.03
N ILE A 310 7.37 -10.97 14.23
CA ILE A 310 8.68 -10.99 14.89
C ILE A 310 9.69 -11.77 14.00
N PRO A 311 10.82 -11.16 13.60
CA PRO A 311 11.93 -11.86 12.95
C PRO A 311 12.44 -12.99 13.84
N THR A 312 12.65 -14.19 13.29
CA THR A 312 13.20 -15.31 14.10
C THR A 312 14.73 -15.44 13.98
N ASN A 313 15.37 -14.59 13.16
CA ASN A 313 16.79 -14.63 12.88
C ASN A 313 17.50 -13.50 13.62
N HIS A 314 18.57 -13.84 14.33
CA HIS A 314 19.40 -12.91 15.07
C HIS A 314 20.36 -12.15 14.11
N ARG A 315 19.78 -11.41 13.15
CA ARG A 315 20.47 -10.67 12.09
C ARG A 315 19.84 -9.29 11.88
N VAL A 316 20.65 -8.25 11.94
CA VAL A 316 20.26 -6.85 11.63
C VAL A 316 21.28 -6.27 10.66
N GLY A 317 20.80 -5.72 9.54
CA GLY A 317 21.64 -5.01 8.57
C GLY A 317 21.59 -3.51 8.81
N PHE A 318 22.71 -2.83 8.55
CA PHE A 318 22.85 -1.38 8.64
C PHE A 318 23.41 -0.83 7.33
N LEU A 319 22.75 0.17 6.79
CA LEU A 319 23.24 1.01 5.70
C LEU A 319 23.83 2.28 6.29
N VAL A 320 25.07 2.63 5.94
CA VAL A 320 25.84 3.69 6.60
C VAL A 320 26.25 4.79 5.62
N ILE A 321 26.15 6.04 6.05
CA ILE A 321 26.79 7.21 5.44
C ILE A 321 28.03 7.53 6.27
N LEU A 322 29.19 7.21 5.72
CA LEU A 322 30.49 7.47 6.33
C LEU A 322 30.91 8.90 6.02
N ARG A 323 31.27 9.66 7.07
CA ARG A 323 31.81 11.02 6.94
C ARG A 323 33.35 10.98 6.95
N ASP A 324 33.98 12.11 6.65
CA ASP A 324 35.43 12.35 6.79
C ASP A 324 36.34 11.33 6.08
N GLY A 325 35.89 10.81 4.93
CA GLY A 325 36.62 9.85 4.11
C GLY A 325 36.88 8.50 4.78
N LYS A 326 36.18 8.17 5.88
CA LYS A 326 36.36 6.89 6.58
C LYS A 326 35.83 5.74 5.74
N SER A 327 36.49 4.58 5.83
CA SER A 327 36.05 3.36 5.17
C SER A 327 35.16 2.52 6.08
N LEU A 328 34.35 1.64 5.48
CA LEU A 328 33.50 0.69 6.20
C LEU A 328 34.32 -0.20 7.15
N GLY A 329 35.51 -0.63 6.72
CA GLY A 329 36.44 -1.39 7.55
C GLY A 329 36.96 -0.62 8.76
N TRP A 330 37.16 0.71 8.64
CA TRP A 330 37.53 1.55 9.78
C TRP A 330 36.43 1.60 10.84
N LEU A 331 35.16 1.75 10.43
CA LEU A 331 34.03 1.74 11.35
C LEU A 331 33.90 0.39 12.07
N GLN A 332 33.94 -0.71 11.32
CA GLN A 332 33.86 -2.08 11.88
C GLN A 332 35.01 -2.35 12.86
N HIS A 333 36.24 -1.98 12.50
CA HIS A 333 37.40 -2.09 13.39
C HIS A 333 37.26 -1.25 14.66
N THR A 334 36.74 -0.03 14.55
CA THR A 334 36.55 0.88 15.70
C THR A 334 35.48 0.38 16.66
N LEU A 335 34.34 -0.11 16.15
CA LEU A 335 33.30 -0.75 16.97
C LEU A 335 33.82 -2.01 17.68
N CYS A 336 34.65 -2.81 17.00
CA CYS A 336 35.32 -3.96 17.63
C CYS A 336 36.34 -3.54 18.70
N ARG A 337 37.17 -2.52 18.44
CA ARG A 337 38.15 -1.99 19.40
C ARG A 337 37.50 -1.41 20.64
N ASN A 338 36.34 -0.77 20.51
CA ASN A 338 35.57 -0.20 21.60
C ASN A 338 34.76 -1.26 22.38
N GLY A 339 34.91 -2.56 22.07
CA GLY A 339 34.17 -3.65 22.73
C GLY A 339 32.68 -3.73 22.38
N VAL A 340 32.20 -2.89 21.45
CA VAL A 340 30.79 -2.86 21.01
C VAL A 340 30.47 -4.06 20.12
N LEU A 341 31.44 -4.52 19.32
CA LEU A 341 31.30 -5.70 18.46
C LEU A 341 32.44 -6.69 18.69
N LYS A 342 32.21 -7.95 18.33
CA LYS A 342 33.22 -9.00 18.28
C LYS A 342 33.27 -9.57 16.87
N ALA A 343 34.40 -9.42 16.20
CA ALA A 343 34.64 -10.09 14.93
C ALA A 343 34.87 -11.59 15.16
N THR A 344 34.07 -12.43 14.51
CA THR A 344 34.29 -13.88 14.37
C THR A 344 34.33 -14.24 12.88
N LYS A 345 34.71 -15.48 12.52
CA LYS A 345 34.99 -15.88 11.13
C LYS A 345 33.85 -15.52 10.16
N GLY A 346 33.97 -14.40 9.46
CA GLY A 346 32.99 -13.88 8.49
C GLY A 346 31.76 -13.16 9.06
N ALA A 347 31.72 -12.82 10.36
CA ALA A 347 30.57 -12.14 10.97
C ALA A 347 30.99 -11.15 12.07
N LEU A 348 30.26 -10.03 12.16
CA LEU A 348 30.33 -9.11 13.30
C LEU A 348 29.24 -9.50 14.29
N GLN A 349 29.60 -9.70 15.55
CA GLN A 349 28.69 -10.19 16.57
C GLN A 349 28.54 -9.23 17.76
N TYR A 350 27.32 -9.16 18.29
CA TYR A 350 27.00 -8.46 19.54
C TYR A 350 26.29 -9.43 20.47
N SER A 351 26.74 -9.49 21.73
CA SER A 351 26.21 -10.40 22.75
C SER A 351 25.89 -9.60 24.01
N PRO A 352 24.83 -8.77 24.01
CA PRO A 352 24.42 -8.06 25.20
C PRO A 352 23.98 -9.05 26.29
N LEU A 353 24.07 -8.65 27.56
CA LEU A 353 23.24 -9.22 28.60
C LEU A 353 21.91 -8.48 28.60
N PHE A 354 20.81 -9.21 28.47
CA PHE A 354 19.47 -8.65 28.67
C PHE A 354 19.04 -8.78 30.14
N ASN A 355 18.03 -7.99 30.55
CA ASN A 355 17.54 -7.95 31.95
C ASN A 355 17.03 -9.30 32.48
N ASN A 356 16.80 -10.29 31.61
CA ASN A 356 16.41 -11.65 31.96
C ASN A 356 17.60 -12.61 32.19
N GLY A 357 18.84 -12.12 32.13
CA GLY A 357 20.07 -12.91 32.27
C GLY A 357 20.44 -13.74 31.03
N GLU A 358 19.64 -13.73 29.96
CA GLU A 358 20.01 -14.38 28.70
C GLU A 358 21.00 -13.50 27.93
N SER A 359 22.08 -14.10 27.41
CA SER A 359 22.90 -13.49 26.37
C SER A 359 22.66 -14.21 25.04
N LYS A 360 22.26 -13.45 24.00
CA LYS A 360 22.01 -13.98 22.65
C LYS A 360 22.97 -13.32 21.67
N VAL A 361 23.57 -14.14 20.83
CA VAL A 361 24.52 -13.67 19.81
C VAL A 361 23.76 -13.15 18.60
N TRP A 362 23.83 -11.84 18.39
CA TRP A 362 23.32 -11.16 17.20
C TRP A 362 24.42 -11.01 16.16
N ASN A 363 24.09 -11.11 14.88
CA ASN A 363 25.04 -10.92 13.77
C ASN A 363 24.66 -9.66 12.98
N PHE A 364 25.66 -8.89 12.57
CA PHE A 364 25.47 -7.62 11.86
C PHE A 364 26.16 -7.62 10.51
N THR A 365 25.52 -6.96 9.56
CA THR A 365 26.15 -6.48 8.34
C THR A 365 26.10 -4.96 8.34
N PHE A 366 27.20 -4.34 7.93
CA PHE A 366 27.23 -2.92 7.57
C PHE A 366 27.53 -2.85 6.08
N GLU A 367 26.81 -2.00 5.38
CA GLU A 367 26.94 -1.72 3.94
C GLU A 367 26.92 -0.20 3.77
N THR A 368 27.60 0.35 2.76
CA THR A 368 27.47 1.78 2.43
C THR A 368 26.17 2.01 1.67
N ILE A 369 25.47 3.13 1.93
CA ILE A 369 24.32 3.50 1.10
C ILE A 369 24.77 3.62 -0.37
N PRO A 370 24.11 2.94 -1.33
CA PRO A 370 24.43 3.10 -2.73
C PRO A 370 24.05 4.51 -3.21
N LEU A 371 24.95 5.11 -4.00
CA LEU A 371 24.85 6.50 -4.48
C LEU A 371 23.55 6.81 -5.23
N SER A 372 22.95 5.80 -5.86
CA SER A 372 21.58 5.85 -6.39
C SER A 372 20.74 4.74 -5.76
N MET A 373 19.90 5.08 -4.78
CA MET A 373 18.86 4.17 -4.26
C MET A 373 17.72 3.95 -5.28
N GLY A 374 17.77 4.62 -6.44
CA GLY A 374 16.73 4.60 -7.47
C GLY A 374 15.50 5.47 -7.16
N LEU A 375 15.43 5.99 -5.93
CA LEU A 375 14.37 6.86 -5.44
C LEU A 375 14.59 8.33 -5.84
N HIS A 376 13.50 9.10 -5.87
CA HIS A 376 13.56 10.57 -5.94
C HIS A 376 14.33 11.15 -4.73
N PRO A 377 15.00 12.32 -4.86
CA PRO A 377 15.76 12.92 -3.76
C PRO A 377 14.94 13.14 -2.49
N GLU A 378 13.72 13.66 -2.61
CA GLU A 378 12.75 13.82 -1.52
C GLU A 378 12.32 12.49 -0.86
N GLU A 379 12.35 11.38 -1.61
CA GLU A 379 12.03 10.02 -1.13
C GLU A 379 13.26 9.26 -0.62
N SER A 380 14.46 9.83 -0.71
CA SER A 380 15.71 9.13 -0.35
C SER A 380 15.94 9.00 1.16
N THR A 381 15.23 9.78 1.98
CA THR A 381 15.44 9.83 3.44
C THR A 381 14.79 8.65 4.16
N GLY A 382 15.48 8.12 5.18
CA GLY A 382 14.94 7.10 6.08
C GLY A 382 13.96 7.65 7.12
N THR A 383 13.08 6.77 7.63
CA THR A 383 12.09 7.07 8.67
C THR A 383 12.66 6.78 10.06
N TYR A 384 12.30 7.57 11.08
CA TYR A 384 12.83 7.43 12.44
C TYR A 384 11.80 6.76 13.38
N PHE A 385 12.22 5.73 14.11
CA PHE A 385 11.42 5.02 15.11
C PHE A 385 12.31 4.76 16.34
N ASP A 386 11.95 5.22 17.53
CA ASP A 386 12.68 4.92 18.80
C ASP A 386 14.19 5.14 18.80
N GLY A 387 14.68 6.25 18.22
CA GLY A 387 16.13 6.44 18.10
C GLY A 387 16.78 5.62 16.97
N ILE A 388 16.05 4.73 16.32
CA ILE A 388 16.50 3.91 15.20
C ILE A 388 16.06 4.58 13.90
N SER A 389 17.02 5.02 13.08
CA SER A 389 16.69 5.37 11.69
C SER A 389 16.53 4.08 10.91
N VAL A 390 15.47 3.94 10.13
CA VAL A 390 15.21 2.83 9.20
C VAL A 390 15.27 3.40 7.78
N ILE A 391 15.91 2.71 6.83
CA ILE A 391 16.03 3.23 5.45
C ILE A 391 14.64 3.28 4.78
N ASN A 392 14.45 4.15 3.79
CA ASN A 392 13.15 4.39 3.16
C ASN A 392 12.43 3.08 2.78
N GLN A 393 11.13 2.99 3.14
CA GLN A 393 10.31 1.79 2.98
C GLN A 393 10.19 1.30 1.53
N ASN A 394 10.27 2.21 0.55
CA ASN A 394 10.22 1.92 -0.88
C ASN A 394 11.50 1.19 -1.34
N TYR A 395 12.65 1.60 -0.80
CA TYR A 395 13.94 0.95 -1.06
C TYR A 395 14.08 -0.39 -0.31
N LEU A 396 13.58 -0.48 0.93
CA LEU A 396 13.45 -1.76 1.64
C LEU A 396 12.63 -2.78 0.87
N PHE A 397 11.52 -2.33 0.27
CA PHE A 397 10.64 -3.18 -0.52
C PHE A 397 11.36 -3.77 -1.73
N PHE A 398 12.08 -2.93 -2.48
CA PHE A 398 12.92 -3.37 -3.60
C PHE A 398 13.96 -4.41 -3.16
N ILE A 399 14.75 -4.14 -2.10
CA ILE A 399 15.76 -5.11 -1.59
C ILE A 399 15.11 -6.43 -1.18
N MET A 400 13.97 -6.38 -0.49
CA MET A 400 13.26 -7.58 -0.03
C MET A 400 12.79 -8.45 -1.20
N LEU A 401 12.19 -7.86 -2.24
CA LEU A 401 11.78 -8.60 -3.43
C LEU A 401 12.98 -9.16 -4.19
N SER A 402 14.04 -8.37 -4.42
CA SER A 402 15.26 -8.85 -5.09
C SER A 402 15.92 -10.00 -4.33
N SER A 403 16.01 -9.91 -3.01
CA SER A 403 16.65 -10.92 -2.15
C SER A 403 15.85 -12.21 -1.97
N VAL A 404 14.52 -12.16 -2.14
CA VAL A 404 13.68 -13.37 -2.09
C VAL A 404 13.56 -13.98 -3.50
N SER A 405 13.54 -13.15 -4.56
CA SER A 405 13.58 -13.64 -5.95
C SER A 405 14.87 -14.40 -6.28
N SER A 406 16.01 -13.98 -5.74
CA SER A 406 17.29 -14.70 -5.91
C SER A 406 17.35 -16.05 -5.19
N GLN A 407 16.40 -16.34 -4.29
CA GLN A 407 16.23 -17.63 -3.63
C GLN A 407 15.21 -18.55 -4.36
N GLY A 408 14.63 -18.07 -5.46
CA GLY A 408 13.63 -18.77 -6.26
C GLY A 408 12.18 -18.40 -5.91
N LEU A 409 11.31 -18.48 -6.93
CA LEU A 409 9.86 -18.39 -6.82
C LEU A 409 9.25 -19.74 -7.25
N PRO A 410 8.13 -20.20 -6.64
CA PRO A 410 7.37 -19.55 -5.57
C PRO A 410 8.11 -19.51 -4.21
N MET A 411 7.74 -18.53 -3.38
CA MET A 411 8.39 -18.30 -2.09
C MET A 411 8.15 -19.45 -1.11
N LYS A 412 9.18 -19.83 -0.35
CA LYS A 412 9.02 -20.73 0.81
C LYS A 412 8.00 -20.12 1.80
N PRO A 413 7.15 -20.92 2.49
CA PRO A 413 6.05 -20.40 3.31
C PRO A 413 6.45 -19.33 4.35
N LYS A 414 7.66 -19.45 4.91
CA LYS A 414 8.22 -18.46 5.83
C LYS A 414 8.50 -17.11 5.17
N ALA A 415 9.07 -17.10 3.96
CA ALA A 415 9.35 -15.88 3.20
C ALA A 415 8.05 -15.24 2.71
N TYR A 416 7.10 -16.03 2.21
CA TYR A 416 5.75 -15.56 1.86
C TYR A 416 5.10 -14.80 3.01
N LYS A 417 5.14 -15.37 4.24
CA LYS A 417 4.55 -14.72 5.43
C LYS A 417 5.13 -13.33 5.69
N TYR A 418 6.45 -13.16 5.60
CA TYR A 418 7.10 -11.86 5.78
C TYR A 418 6.77 -10.87 4.66
N VAL A 419 6.84 -11.31 3.39
CA VAL A 419 6.54 -10.45 2.23
C VAL A 419 5.08 -9.99 2.22
N SER A 420 4.14 -10.90 2.50
CA SER A 420 2.71 -10.58 2.62
C SER A 420 2.43 -9.56 3.74
N SER A 421 3.09 -9.70 4.90
CA SER A 421 2.97 -8.77 6.02
C SER A 421 3.60 -7.39 5.74
N ALA A 422 4.71 -7.35 5.01
CA ALA A 422 5.33 -6.11 4.55
C ALA A 422 4.46 -5.39 3.50
N LEU A 423 3.92 -6.12 2.53
CA LEU A 423 2.95 -5.61 1.56
C LEU A 423 1.71 -5.01 2.23
N GLU A 424 1.14 -5.70 3.22
CA GLU A 424 -0.01 -5.22 3.98
C GLU A 424 0.30 -3.97 4.81
N LEU A 425 1.52 -3.87 5.37
CA LEU A 425 1.98 -2.65 6.06
C LEU A 425 2.07 -1.46 5.10
N LEU A 426 2.62 -1.65 3.90
CA LEU A 426 2.70 -0.59 2.87
C LEU A 426 1.31 -0.17 2.39
N ARG A 427 0.39 -1.14 2.19
CA ARG A 427 -1.01 -0.89 1.82
C ARG A 427 -1.72 -0.03 2.89
N ARG A 428 -1.57 -0.38 4.18
CA ARG A 428 -2.14 0.40 5.30
C ARG A 428 -1.59 1.82 5.37
N ARG A 429 -0.31 2.00 5.04
CA ARG A 429 0.36 3.31 4.94
C ARG A 429 0.02 4.09 3.66
N LYS A 430 -0.82 3.54 2.76
CA LYS A 430 -1.17 4.12 1.44
C LYS A 430 0.08 4.47 0.60
N ALA A 431 1.16 3.71 0.74
CA ALA A 431 2.43 4.01 0.11
C ALA A 431 2.37 3.74 -1.40
N ASN A 432 2.65 4.76 -2.23
CA ASN A 432 2.77 4.59 -3.68
C ASN A 432 4.23 4.29 -4.05
N ILE A 433 4.63 3.02 -3.90
CA ILE A 433 6.02 2.59 -4.09
C ILE A 433 6.48 2.87 -5.51
N ARG A 434 5.61 2.66 -6.51
CA ARG A 434 5.94 2.85 -7.93
C ARG A 434 6.34 4.30 -8.22
N ALA A 435 5.60 5.27 -7.69
CA ALA A 435 5.85 6.70 -7.93
C ALA A 435 7.13 7.22 -7.24
N ALA A 436 7.64 6.52 -6.22
CA ALA A 436 8.85 6.95 -5.50
C ALA A 436 10.17 6.71 -6.26
N PHE A 437 10.17 5.91 -7.34
CA PHE A 437 11.37 5.60 -8.13
C PHE A 437 11.52 6.55 -9.33
N GLY A 438 12.50 7.46 -9.26
CA GLY A 438 12.88 8.34 -10.37
C GLY A 438 13.86 7.69 -11.36
N ASP A 439 14.58 6.64 -10.95
CA ASP A 439 15.44 5.86 -11.84
C ASP A 439 14.62 4.87 -12.66
N VAL A 440 14.51 5.13 -13.96
CA VAL A 440 13.76 4.31 -14.94
C VAL A 440 14.26 2.87 -14.99
N SER A 441 15.56 2.63 -14.84
CA SER A 441 16.14 1.28 -14.87
C SER A 441 15.80 0.51 -13.60
N LYS A 442 15.88 1.15 -12.43
CA LYS A 442 15.49 0.53 -11.15
C LYS A 442 13.99 0.29 -11.07
N LEU A 443 13.18 1.21 -11.60
CA LEU A 443 11.75 1.04 -11.73
C LEU A 443 11.40 -0.13 -12.67
N ALA A 444 12.11 -0.31 -13.79
CA ALA A 444 11.93 -1.45 -14.68
C ALA A 444 12.29 -2.80 -14.00
N GLU A 445 13.38 -2.83 -13.24
CA GLU A 445 13.78 -4.00 -12.43
C GLU A 445 12.71 -4.34 -11.38
N LEU A 446 12.22 -3.34 -10.64
CA LEU A 446 11.15 -3.48 -9.66
C LEU A 446 9.84 -3.98 -10.30
N ASN A 447 9.46 -3.44 -11.46
CA ASN A 447 8.27 -3.89 -12.18
C ASN A 447 8.38 -5.37 -12.60
N LYS A 448 9.55 -5.79 -13.09
CA LYS A 448 9.79 -7.20 -13.45
C LYS A 448 9.66 -8.13 -12.24
N LEU A 449 10.19 -7.72 -11.08
CA LEU A 449 10.04 -8.45 -9.82
C LEU A 449 8.56 -8.51 -9.39
N VAL A 450 7.88 -7.37 -9.35
CA VAL A 450 6.47 -7.29 -8.95
C VAL A 450 5.57 -8.14 -9.85
N CYS A 451 5.80 -8.16 -11.17
CA CYS A 451 5.12 -9.07 -12.08
C CYS A 451 5.40 -10.55 -11.76
N ALA A 452 6.66 -10.94 -11.56
CA ALA A 452 7.01 -12.33 -11.22
C ALA A 452 6.37 -12.81 -9.91
N TYR A 453 6.22 -11.91 -8.92
CA TYR A 453 5.53 -12.21 -7.66
C TYR A 453 4.02 -12.31 -7.83
N ALA A 454 3.40 -11.38 -8.57
CA ALA A 454 1.97 -11.36 -8.90
C ALA A 454 1.53 -12.57 -9.78
N VAL A 455 2.49 -13.26 -10.38
CA VAL A 455 2.32 -14.53 -11.09
C VAL A 455 2.41 -15.70 -10.11
N ALA A 456 3.51 -15.78 -9.36
CA ALA A 456 3.74 -16.90 -8.44
C ALA A 456 2.74 -16.94 -7.26
N HIS A 457 2.15 -15.79 -6.90
CA HIS A 457 1.20 -15.59 -5.79
C HIS A 457 0.07 -14.63 -6.24
N PRO A 458 -0.90 -15.09 -7.05
CA PRO A 458 -1.96 -14.25 -7.61
C PRO A 458 -2.78 -13.49 -6.56
N GLU A 459 -2.91 -14.03 -5.35
CA GLU A 459 -3.58 -13.42 -4.20
C GLU A 459 -2.94 -12.11 -3.72
N LEU A 460 -1.67 -11.86 -4.09
CA LEU A 460 -0.99 -10.60 -3.77
C LEU A 460 -1.29 -9.47 -4.77
N ARG A 461 -1.96 -9.75 -5.90
CA ARG A 461 -2.22 -8.79 -6.99
C ARG A 461 -2.93 -7.53 -6.52
N GLU A 462 -4.01 -7.67 -5.75
CA GLU A 462 -4.75 -6.51 -5.23
C GLU A 462 -3.88 -5.66 -4.28
N THR A 463 -3.04 -6.31 -3.48
CA THR A 463 -2.13 -5.63 -2.55
C THR A 463 -1.01 -4.87 -3.28
N PHE A 464 -0.46 -5.44 -4.35
CA PHE A 464 0.48 -4.73 -5.25
C PHE A 464 -0.19 -3.56 -5.98
N ALA A 465 -1.43 -3.72 -6.45
CA ALA A 465 -2.19 -2.65 -7.07
C ALA A 465 -2.46 -1.48 -6.10
N ALA A 466 -2.83 -1.79 -4.86
CA ALA A 466 -3.08 -0.81 -3.81
C ALA A 466 -1.83 -0.01 -3.37
N ILE A 467 -0.62 -0.45 -3.76
CA ILE A 467 0.65 0.28 -3.52
C ILE A 467 1.28 0.87 -4.80
N GLY A 468 0.46 1.02 -5.85
CA GLY A 468 0.79 1.81 -7.04
C GLY A 468 1.24 1.02 -8.28
N PHE A 469 1.21 -0.32 -8.27
CA PHE A 469 1.57 -1.11 -9.45
C PHE A 469 0.34 -1.49 -10.28
N ASP A 470 0.22 -0.93 -11.48
CA ASP A 470 -0.81 -1.39 -12.42
C ASP A 470 -0.49 -2.82 -12.91
N LEU A 471 -1.19 -3.79 -12.33
CA LEU A 471 -1.11 -5.21 -12.68
C LEU A 471 -2.24 -5.64 -13.63
N SER A 472 -3.03 -4.72 -14.19
CA SER A 472 -4.02 -5.03 -15.23
C SER A 472 -3.38 -5.61 -16.51
N LEU A 473 -2.11 -5.28 -16.74
CA LEU A 473 -1.24 -5.78 -17.81
C LEU A 473 -0.26 -6.86 -17.35
N ALA A 474 -0.27 -7.25 -16.06
CA ALA A 474 0.67 -8.24 -15.55
C ALA A 474 0.16 -9.64 -15.86
N PRO A 475 0.89 -10.44 -16.65
CA PRO A 475 0.34 -11.64 -17.23
C PRO A 475 -0.13 -12.61 -16.16
N THR A 476 -1.37 -13.08 -16.29
CA THR A 476 -1.91 -14.11 -15.39
C THR A 476 -1.11 -15.41 -15.53
N LEU A 477 -1.15 -16.32 -14.54
CA LEU A 477 -0.47 -17.62 -14.64
C LEU A 477 -0.68 -18.36 -15.99
N PRO A 478 -1.91 -18.51 -16.54
CA PRO A 478 -2.11 -19.12 -17.86
C PRO A 478 -1.54 -18.32 -19.05
N GLU A 479 -1.16 -17.07 -18.84
CA GLU A 479 -0.69 -16.12 -19.85
C GLU A 479 0.84 -16.16 -19.97
N ILE A 480 1.55 -16.46 -18.88
CA ILE A 480 2.98 -16.81 -18.93
C ILE A 480 3.19 -18.16 -19.60
N ASP A 481 2.35 -19.16 -19.32
CA ASP A 481 2.38 -20.45 -20.02
C ASP A 481 2.24 -20.25 -21.55
N LEU A 482 1.49 -19.22 -21.98
CA LEU A 482 1.27 -18.85 -23.38
C LEU A 482 2.47 -18.10 -24.00
N PHE A 483 2.95 -17.03 -23.36
CA PHE A 483 4.07 -16.25 -23.91
C PHE A 483 5.39 -17.01 -23.88
N GLN A 484 5.57 -17.92 -22.90
CA GLN A 484 6.70 -18.83 -22.88
C GLN A 484 6.62 -19.86 -24.03
N ALA A 485 5.45 -20.46 -24.27
CA ALA A 485 5.23 -21.34 -25.43
C ALA A 485 5.52 -20.63 -26.76
N ALA A 486 5.04 -19.38 -26.91
CA ALA A 486 5.30 -18.55 -28.08
C ALA A 486 6.79 -18.23 -28.26
N ALA A 487 7.46 -17.80 -27.18
CA ALA A 487 8.88 -17.47 -27.21
C ALA A 487 9.77 -18.68 -27.53
N ASP A 488 9.49 -19.85 -26.93
CA ASP A 488 10.23 -21.08 -27.20
C ASP A 488 10.00 -21.59 -28.62
N ALA A 489 8.77 -21.61 -29.11
CA ALA A 489 8.48 -22.00 -30.48
C ALA A 489 9.15 -21.05 -31.50
N VAL A 490 9.03 -19.72 -31.33
CA VAL A 490 9.70 -18.73 -32.20
C VAL A 490 11.23 -18.89 -32.16
N ARG A 491 11.81 -19.18 -30.99
CA ARG A 491 13.24 -19.45 -30.82
C ARG A 491 13.67 -20.72 -31.58
N LEU A 492 12.95 -21.83 -31.41
CA LEU A 492 13.25 -23.10 -32.07
C LEU A 492 13.06 -23.02 -33.60
N LEU A 493 11.98 -22.39 -34.07
CA LEU A 493 11.74 -22.13 -35.49
C LEU A 493 12.86 -21.29 -36.11
N ARG A 494 13.25 -20.18 -35.46
CA ARG A 494 14.37 -19.33 -35.92
C ARG A 494 15.69 -20.09 -35.96
N ASN A 495 15.98 -20.91 -34.94
CA ASN A 495 17.16 -21.78 -34.91
C ASN A 495 17.14 -22.85 -36.02
N SER A 496 15.94 -23.23 -36.48
CA SER A 496 15.71 -24.17 -37.59
C SER A 496 15.76 -23.52 -38.97
N GLY A 497 16.03 -22.21 -39.05
CA GLY A 497 16.01 -21.45 -40.30
C GLY A 497 14.62 -21.06 -40.81
N TYR A 498 13.57 -21.17 -39.98
CA TYR A 498 12.19 -20.78 -40.31
C TYR A 498 11.86 -19.37 -39.77
N PRO A 499 11.71 -18.33 -40.62
CA PRO A 499 11.29 -16.99 -40.20
C PRO A 499 9.84 -16.99 -39.68
N CYS A 500 9.55 -16.34 -38.54
CA CYS A 500 8.23 -16.53 -37.90
C CYS A 500 7.64 -15.42 -36.98
N ALA A 501 6.29 -15.41 -37.03
CA ALA A 501 5.15 -14.94 -36.24
C ALA A 501 4.99 -15.08 -34.73
N ILE A 502 4.34 -14.07 -34.14
CA ILE A 502 3.12 -14.30 -33.37
C ILE A 502 1.92 -13.66 -34.11
N PHE A 503 0.77 -14.33 -34.14
CA PHE A 503 -0.45 -13.96 -34.85
C PHE A 503 -1.70 -13.98 -33.94
N GLY A 504 -2.84 -13.66 -34.53
CA GLY A 504 -4.16 -13.99 -34.01
C GLY A 504 -4.43 -13.39 -32.65
N SER A 505 -4.97 -14.18 -31.74
CA SER A 505 -5.44 -13.66 -30.45
C SER A 505 -4.27 -13.26 -29.53
N ALA A 506 -3.14 -13.96 -29.63
CA ALA A 506 -1.90 -13.59 -28.94
C ALA A 506 -1.30 -12.28 -29.47
N ALA A 507 -1.32 -12.06 -30.80
CA ALA A 507 -0.89 -10.79 -31.39
C ALA A 507 -1.81 -9.62 -30.99
N CYS A 508 -3.14 -9.82 -31.01
CA CYS A 508 -4.09 -8.80 -30.53
C CYS A 508 -3.76 -8.35 -29.10
N TYR A 509 -3.45 -9.29 -28.21
CA TYR A 509 -3.06 -8.96 -26.83
C TYR A 509 -1.75 -8.16 -26.78
N LEU A 510 -0.72 -8.56 -27.52
CA LEU A 510 0.57 -7.86 -27.60
C LEU A 510 0.43 -6.42 -28.13
N TYR A 511 -0.57 -6.15 -28.97
CA TYR A 511 -0.93 -4.79 -29.42
C TYR A 511 -1.74 -3.97 -28.41
N GLY A 512 -2.04 -4.51 -27.22
CA GLY A 512 -2.74 -3.81 -26.15
C GLY A 512 -4.25 -4.07 -26.07
N ASN A 513 -4.76 -5.14 -26.71
CA ASN A 513 -6.14 -5.58 -26.51
C ASN A 513 -6.28 -6.21 -25.11
N GLN A 514 -6.73 -5.40 -24.13
CA GLN A 514 -6.91 -5.75 -22.70
C GLN A 514 -8.01 -6.79 -22.42
N ARG A 515 -8.42 -7.58 -23.41
CA ARG A 515 -9.43 -8.63 -23.25
C ARG A 515 -8.85 -9.81 -22.47
N LEU A 516 -8.95 -9.73 -21.14
CA LEU A 516 -8.87 -10.91 -20.29
C LEU A 516 -9.94 -11.94 -20.73
N PRO A 517 -9.63 -13.23 -20.74
CA PRO A 517 -10.61 -14.25 -21.09
C PRO A 517 -11.72 -14.26 -20.04
N ASN A 518 -12.97 -14.07 -20.49
CA ASN A 518 -14.15 -14.41 -19.68
C ASN A 518 -13.96 -15.82 -19.13
N ALA A 519 -14.24 -16.02 -17.84
CA ALA A 519 -13.75 -17.13 -17.01
C ALA A 519 -14.24 -18.57 -17.36
N CYS A 520 -14.60 -18.85 -18.62
CA CYS A 520 -15.12 -20.13 -19.09
C CYS A 520 -14.55 -20.60 -20.46
N ILE A 521 -13.43 -20.04 -20.96
CA ILE A 521 -12.72 -20.60 -22.13
C ILE A 521 -11.25 -20.91 -21.76
N PRO A 522 -10.90 -22.19 -21.46
CA PRO A 522 -9.58 -22.58 -20.97
C PRO A 522 -8.58 -22.87 -22.12
N SER A 523 -8.50 -21.98 -23.11
CA SER A 523 -7.50 -22.05 -24.18
C SER A 523 -7.42 -20.70 -24.92
N LEU A 524 -6.40 -19.90 -24.60
CA LEU A 524 -5.80 -19.02 -25.61
C LEU A 524 -4.83 -19.92 -26.38
N ASP A 525 -5.03 -20.03 -27.69
CA ASP A 525 -4.13 -20.75 -28.57
C ASP A 525 -3.01 -19.78 -29.01
N VAL A 526 -1.77 -20.26 -29.16
CA VAL A 526 -0.71 -19.45 -29.79
C VAL A 526 -0.74 -19.68 -31.29
N ASP A 527 -1.09 -18.65 -32.05
CA ASP A 527 -0.99 -18.67 -33.50
C ASP A 527 0.43 -18.18 -33.89
N ILE A 528 1.28 -19.03 -34.47
CA ILE A 528 2.71 -18.75 -34.75
C ILE A 528 2.99 -18.77 -36.24
N LEU A 529 3.07 -17.58 -36.81
CA LEU A 529 3.06 -17.41 -38.25
C LEU A 529 4.43 -17.82 -38.91
N VAL A 530 4.67 -19.07 -39.38
CA VAL A 530 5.93 -19.49 -40.10
C VAL A 530 5.94 -19.25 -41.64
N SER A 531 7.01 -18.65 -42.16
CA SER A 531 7.26 -18.44 -43.61
C SER A 531 8.11 -19.58 -44.20
N SER A 532 7.49 -20.59 -44.77
CA SER A 532 8.16 -21.75 -45.39
C SER A 532 7.28 -22.39 -46.47
N SER A 533 7.89 -23.14 -47.40
CA SER A 533 7.18 -24.06 -48.31
C SER A 533 6.96 -25.45 -47.70
N ALA A 534 7.46 -25.69 -46.48
CA ALA A 534 7.25 -26.94 -45.76
C ALA A 534 5.82 -27.03 -45.20
N GLU A 535 5.24 -28.23 -45.22
CA GLU A 535 3.92 -28.47 -44.63
C GLU A 535 3.93 -28.26 -43.11
N ALA A 536 2.79 -27.84 -42.56
CA ALA A 536 2.65 -27.55 -41.14
C ALA A 536 3.01 -28.75 -40.23
N GLU A 537 2.76 -30.00 -40.65
CA GLU A 537 3.14 -31.18 -39.87
C GLU A 537 4.67 -31.33 -39.77
N VAL A 538 5.43 -31.08 -40.85
CA VAL A 538 6.91 -31.12 -40.83
C VAL A 538 7.49 -30.07 -39.88
N ILE A 539 6.86 -28.90 -39.81
CA ILE A 539 7.25 -27.82 -38.90
C ILE A 539 6.94 -28.20 -37.44
N LYS A 540 5.79 -28.82 -37.17
CA LYS A 540 5.44 -29.34 -35.84
C LYS A 540 6.39 -30.46 -35.39
N ASP A 541 6.72 -31.40 -36.28
CA ASP A 541 7.69 -32.46 -36.01
C ASP A 541 9.08 -31.88 -35.70
N THR A 542 9.49 -30.80 -36.40
CA THR A 542 10.74 -30.08 -36.10
C THR A 542 10.75 -29.55 -34.65
N LEU A 543 9.65 -28.94 -34.20
CA LEU A 543 9.52 -28.44 -32.83
C LEU A 543 9.55 -29.57 -31.79
N VAL A 544 8.81 -30.66 -32.02
CA VAL A 544 8.80 -31.83 -31.11
C VAL A 544 10.15 -32.53 -31.06
N ASN A 545 10.86 -32.63 -32.17
CA ASN A 545 12.19 -33.28 -32.21
C ASN A 545 13.27 -32.44 -31.52
N GLN A 546 13.19 -31.10 -31.56
CA GLN A 546 14.17 -30.24 -30.90
C GLN A 546 13.91 -30.04 -29.40
N ASP A 547 12.65 -30.06 -28.97
CA ASP A 547 12.29 -29.98 -27.56
C ASP A 547 11.10 -30.90 -27.23
N PRO A 548 11.33 -32.22 -27.14
CA PRO A 548 10.31 -33.20 -26.76
C PRO A 548 9.93 -33.10 -25.28
N LEU A 549 10.66 -32.32 -24.47
CA LEU A 549 10.31 -32.06 -23.07
C LEU A 549 9.17 -31.06 -22.97
N HIS A 550 9.07 -30.10 -23.88
CA HIS A 550 7.98 -29.12 -23.89
C HIS A 550 6.98 -29.31 -25.04
N PHE A 551 7.38 -29.73 -26.24
CA PHE A 551 6.46 -29.89 -27.38
C PHE A 551 6.08 -31.35 -27.63
N TYR A 552 4.80 -31.60 -27.97
CA TYR A 552 4.30 -32.92 -28.38
C TYR A 552 3.03 -32.80 -29.22
N LEU A 553 2.73 -33.84 -30.01
CA LEU A 553 1.55 -33.91 -30.87
C LEU A 553 0.38 -34.67 -30.22
N LYS A 554 -0.85 -34.28 -30.57
CA LYS A 554 -2.09 -35.05 -30.33
C LYS A 554 -2.93 -35.06 -31.60
N ARG A 555 -3.60 -36.17 -31.92
CA ARG A 555 -4.57 -36.22 -33.03
C ARG A 555 -5.69 -35.20 -32.84
N ALA A 556 -6.16 -34.60 -33.93
CA ALA A 556 -7.30 -33.69 -33.91
C ALA A 556 -8.57 -34.37 -33.38
N ARG A 557 -9.44 -33.59 -32.72
CA ARG A 557 -10.76 -34.06 -32.23
C ARG A 557 -11.83 -34.11 -33.33
N THR A 558 -11.58 -33.47 -34.47
CA THR A 558 -12.49 -33.41 -35.61
C THR A 558 -12.56 -34.78 -36.28
N PRO A 559 -13.75 -35.41 -36.41
CA PRO A 559 -13.89 -36.69 -37.11
C PRO A 559 -13.37 -36.60 -38.54
N GLY A 560 -12.52 -37.55 -38.96
CA GLY A 560 -11.93 -37.58 -40.30
C GLY A 560 -10.73 -36.66 -40.55
N ALA A 561 -10.33 -35.83 -39.58
CA ALA A 561 -9.13 -35.00 -39.72
C ALA A 561 -7.84 -35.83 -39.67
N THR A 562 -6.95 -35.60 -40.65
CA THR A 562 -5.64 -36.25 -40.76
C THR A 562 -4.51 -35.51 -40.03
N TYR A 563 -4.70 -34.23 -39.71
CA TYR A 563 -3.69 -33.38 -39.08
C TYR A 563 -3.53 -33.63 -37.57
N GLN A 564 -2.35 -33.31 -37.05
CA GLN A 564 -2.08 -33.32 -35.61
C GLN A 564 -2.05 -31.90 -35.04
N VAL A 565 -2.47 -31.78 -33.79
CA VAL A 565 -2.46 -30.56 -33.00
C VAL A 565 -1.18 -30.54 -32.19
N LEU A 566 -0.41 -29.46 -32.30
CA LEU A 566 0.78 -29.25 -31.47
C LEU A 566 0.37 -28.70 -30.11
N TRP A 567 0.98 -29.27 -29.07
CA TRP A 567 0.80 -28.85 -27.70
C TRP A 567 2.15 -28.53 -27.06
N TYR A 568 2.17 -27.47 -26.28
CA TYR A 568 3.24 -27.11 -25.37
C TYR A 568 2.85 -27.54 -23.95
N ARG A 569 3.68 -28.34 -23.28
CA ARG A 569 3.60 -28.58 -21.85
C ARG A 569 4.65 -27.77 -21.12
N GLN A 570 4.22 -27.09 -20.06
CA GLN A 570 5.14 -26.54 -19.08
C GLN A 570 5.07 -27.40 -17.82
N ARG A 571 6.24 -27.85 -17.36
CA ARG A 571 6.41 -28.41 -16.01
C ARG A 571 6.74 -27.26 -15.07
N LEU A 572 5.90 -27.06 -14.06
CA LEU A 572 6.24 -26.24 -12.91
C LEU A 572 6.43 -27.16 -11.70
N ASP A 573 7.66 -27.18 -11.16
CA ASP A 573 7.98 -27.85 -9.89
C ASP A 573 7.40 -27.03 -8.71
N ILE A 574 6.11 -27.24 -8.43
CA ILE A 574 5.40 -26.59 -7.31
C ILE A 574 5.43 -27.51 -6.09
N GLY A 575 6.63 -27.68 -5.54
CA GLY A 575 6.88 -28.58 -4.40
C GLY A 575 6.74 -30.06 -4.78
N ASP A 576 6.16 -30.86 -3.88
CA ASP A 576 6.09 -32.33 -3.99
C ASP A 576 5.01 -32.84 -4.98
N LYS A 577 4.57 -31.99 -5.92
CA LYS A 577 3.57 -32.31 -6.95
C LYS A 577 3.93 -31.68 -8.30
N ASP A 578 4.26 -32.54 -9.26
CA ASP A 578 4.50 -32.20 -10.67
C ASP A 578 3.17 -31.80 -11.34
N ILE A 579 2.95 -30.49 -11.54
CA ILE A 579 1.76 -29.97 -12.22
C ILE A 579 2.12 -29.71 -13.68
N THR A 580 1.69 -30.60 -14.57
CA THR A 580 1.84 -30.42 -16.02
C THR A 580 0.66 -29.61 -16.58
N ARG A 581 0.92 -28.40 -17.09
CA ARG A 581 -0.05 -27.61 -17.86
C ARG A 581 0.17 -27.80 -19.36
N GLN A 582 -0.88 -27.56 -20.17
CA GLN A 582 -0.89 -27.85 -21.60
C GLN A 582 -1.57 -26.73 -22.39
N SER A 583 -0.84 -26.10 -23.30
CA SER A 583 -1.31 -25.05 -24.22
C SER A 583 -1.28 -25.55 -25.65
N LYS A 584 -2.20 -25.09 -26.51
CA LYS A 584 -2.24 -25.45 -27.93
C LYS A 584 -1.53 -24.40 -28.79
N VAL A 585 -0.80 -24.85 -29.80
CA VAL A 585 -0.01 -24.01 -30.72
C VAL A 585 -0.40 -24.33 -32.16
N ASP A 586 -0.86 -23.31 -32.90
CA ASP A 586 -1.17 -23.34 -34.34
C ASP A 586 -0.08 -22.54 -35.11
N ILE A 587 0.15 -22.81 -36.42
CA ILE A 587 1.38 -22.31 -37.11
C ILE A 587 1.18 -21.95 -38.61
N GLU A 588 1.39 -20.68 -39.04
CA GLU A 588 1.18 -20.15 -40.43
C GLU A 588 1.58 -18.63 -40.63
N ALA A 589 2.74 -18.16 -41.28
CA ALA A 589 3.51 -16.88 -41.79
C ALA A 589 3.78 -15.33 -41.29
N LEU A 590 4.96 -14.88 -40.67
CA LEU A 590 5.65 -13.48 -40.50
C LEU A 590 5.80 -12.62 -39.17
N PRO A 591 6.99 -12.43 -38.51
CA PRO A 591 7.21 -11.91 -37.11
C PRO A 591 6.39 -10.68 -36.63
N LEU A 592 5.74 -10.81 -35.44
CA LEU A 592 4.55 -10.06 -34.98
C LEU A 592 3.90 -9.24 -36.08
N VAL A 593 2.86 -9.80 -36.71
CA VAL A 593 2.24 -9.19 -37.89
C VAL A 593 1.98 -7.70 -37.75
N PRO A 594 2.25 -6.91 -38.81
CA PRO A 594 1.77 -5.55 -38.91
C PRO A 594 0.29 -5.47 -38.51
N LEU A 595 -0.06 -4.41 -37.78
CA LEU A 595 -1.40 -4.21 -37.24
C LEU A 595 -2.47 -4.19 -38.35
N GLU A 596 -2.04 -3.77 -39.53
CA GLU A 596 -2.68 -3.87 -40.84
C GLU A 596 -3.12 -5.30 -41.16
N VAL A 597 -2.16 -6.23 -41.20
CA VAL A 597 -2.37 -7.65 -41.52
C VAL A 597 -3.25 -8.31 -40.47
N LEU A 598 -3.04 -7.98 -39.19
CA LEU A 598 -3.83 -8.51 -38.08
C LEU A 598 -5.30 -8.10 -38.14
N LEU A 599 -5.60 -6.82 -38.41
CA LEU A 599 -6.96 -6.32 -38.50
C LEU A 599 -7.72 -6.96 -39.68
N LEU A 600 -7.10 -7.03 -40.86
CA LEU A 600 -7.74 -7.55 -42.06
C LEU A 600 -7.99 -9.06 -41.97
N HIS A 601 -7.09 -9.85 -41.38
CA HIS A 601 -7.38 -11.27 -41.12
C HIS A 601 -8.40 -11.49 -39.98
N LYS A 602 -8.47 -10.63 -38.96
CA LYS A 602 -9.55 -10.73 -37.96
C LYS A 602 -10.92 -10.45 -38.60
N LEU A 603 -10.99 -9.49 -39.53
CA LEU A 603 -12.18 -9.23 -40.35
C LEU A 603 -12.55 -10.43 -41.25
N GLN A 604 -11.56 -11.06 -41.89
CA GLN A 604 -11.77 -12.33 -42.59
C GLN A 604 -12.31 -13.41 -41.66
N GLY A 605 -11.66 -13.67 -40.53
CA GLY A 605 -12.05 -14.71 -39.58
C GLY A 605 -13.49 -14.54 -39.10
N TRP A 606 -13.90 -13.31 -38.80
CA TRP A 606 -15.30 -12.99 -38.52
C TRP A 606 -16.23 -13.37 -39.68
N HIS A 607 -15.90 -12.99 -40.91
CA HIS A 607 -16.73 -13.29 -42.09
C HIS A 607 -16.83 -14.80 -42.34
N ASP A 608 -15.71 -15.50 -42.32
CA ASP A 608 -15.65 -16.94 -42.56
C ASP A 608 -16.39 -17.70 -41.43
N HIS A 609 -16.31 -17.24 -40.18
CA HIS A 609 -17.14 -17.73 -39.07
C HIS A 609 -18.62 -17.30 -39.19
N SER A 610 -18.95 -16.22 -39.89
CA SER A 610 -20.34 -15.75 -40.11
C SER A 610 -21.12 -16.70 -41.03
N ILE A 611 -20.47 -17.21 -42.07
CA ILE A 611 -21.05 -18.10 -43.08
C ILE A 611 -20.88 -19.60 -42.74
N ALA A 612 -20.04 -19.95 -41.76
CA ALA A 612 -19.77 -21.33 -41.38
C ALA A 612 -21.04 -22.09 -40.92
N PRO A 613 -21.35 -23.28 -41.48
CA PRO A 613 -22.50 -24.07 -41.04
C PRO A 613 -22.34 -24.57 -39.60
N GLU A 614 -21.12 -24.87 -39.15
CA GLU A 614 -20.86 -25.52 -37.87
C GLU A 614 -21.11 -24.59 -36.67
N PRO A 615 -21.99 -24.94 -35.72
CA PRO A 615 -22.32 -24.07 -34.58
C PRO A 615 -21.13 -23.66 -33.71
N HIS A 616 -20.09 -24.49 -33.62
CA HIS A 616 -18.90 -24.19 -32.82
C HIS A 616 -17.98 -23.13 -33.47
N LYS A 617 -17.96 -23.04 -34.81
CA LYS A 617 -17.28 -21.96 -35.54
C LYS A 617 -18.05 -20.65 -35.38
N ARG A 618 -19.38 -20.68 -35.54
CA ARG A 618 -20.23 -19.49 -35.35
C ARG A 618 -20.11 -18.86 -33.96
N ARG A 619 -19.88 -19.66 -32.91
CA ARG A 619 -19.60 -19.14 -31.55
C ARG A 619 -18.33 -18.30 -31.44
N LYS A 620 -17.38 -18.40 -32.38
CA LYS A 620 -16.16 -17.56 -32.41
C LYS A 620 -16.42 -16.13 -32.88
N GLN A 621 -17.50 -15.87 -33.64
CA GLN A 621 -17.82 -14.53 -34.15
C GLN A 621 -17.82 -13.44 -33.06
N THR A 622 -18.39 -13.74 -31.88
CA THR A 622 -18.41 -12.80 -30.74
C THR A 622 -17.01 -12.41 -30.26
N ALA A 623 -16.05 -13.32 -30.38
CA ALA A 623 -14.65 -13.03 -30.10
C ALA A 623 -14.04 -12.16 -31.20
N ASP A 624 -14.27 -12.48 -32.46
CA ASP A 624 -13.71 -11.72 -33.59
C ASP A 624 -14.24 -10.29 -33.64
N ILE A 625 -15.54 -10.07 -33.39
CA ILE A 625 -16.16 -8.73 -33.31
C ILE A 625 -15.51 -7.88 -32.22
N ALA A 626 -15.24 -8.47 -31.05
CA ALA A 626 -14.60 -7.77 -29.94
C ALA A 626 -13.14 -7.41 -30.27
N ASP A 627 -12.42 -8.33 -30.91
CA ASP A 627 -11.04 -8.13 -31.32
C ASP A 627 -10.94 -7.07 -32.42
N ILE A 628 -11.78 -7.12 -33.46
CA ILE A 628 -11.88 -6.09 -34.52
C ILE A 628 -12.16 -4.71 -33.88
N ARG A 629 -13.17 -4.60 -33.01
CA ARG A 629 -13.50 -3.34 -32.32
C ARG A 629 -12.35 -2.80 -31.48
N CYS A 630 -11.55 -3.66 -30.86
CA CYS A 630 -10.40 -3.22 -30.07
C CYS A 630 -9.23 -2.81 -30.97
N THR A 631 -8.88 -3.64 -31.96
CA THR A 631 -7.82 -3.37 -32.94
C THR A 631 -8.08 -2.08 -33.71
N LEU A 632 -9.31 -1.80 -34.14
CA LEU A 632 -9.69 -0.51 -34.75
C LEU A 632 -9.34 0.69 -33.85
N LYS A 633 -9.64 0.61 -32.55
CA LYS A 633 -9.31 1.69 -31.59
C LYS A 633 -7.80 1.83 -31.37
N ILE A 634 -7.05 0.73 -31.45
CA ILE A 634 -5.58 0.76 -31.35
C ILE A 634 -4.99 1.43 -32.59
N VAL A 635 -5.42 1.04 -33.81
CA VAL A 635 -5.00 1.69 -35.07
C VAL A 635 -5.31 3.19 -35.05
N LEU A 636 -6.54 3.58 -34.73
CA LEU A 636 -6.94 5.00 -34.73
C LEU A 636 -6.13 5.84 -33.72
N ARG A 637 -5.69 5.26 -32.60
CA ARG A 637 -4.81 5.92 -31.64
C ARG A 637 -3.36 6.05 -32.12
N SER A 638 -2.91 5.18 -33.03
CA SER A 638 -1.54 5.24 -33.59
C SER A 638 -1.43 6.14 -34.83
N LEU A 639 -2.55 6.58 -35.41
CA LEU A 639 -2.55 7.58 -36.47
C LEU A 639 -2.16 8.96 -35.92
N THR A 640 -0.98 9.43 -36.30
CA THR A 640 -0.41 10.72 -35.84
C THR A 640 -0.79 11.93 -36.71
N GLY A 641 -1.74 11.78 -37.64
CA GLY A 641 -2.19 12.84 -38.54
C GLY A 641 -3.44 12.48 -39.35
N ALA A 642 -3.88 13.39 -40.22
CA ALA A 642 -5.07 13.25 -41.07
C ALA A 642 -4.87 12.32 -42.29
N GLU A 643 -4.08 11.26 -42.13
CA GLU A 643 -3.68 10.37 -43.22
C GLU A 643 -4.74 9.31 -43.54
N ARG A 644 -5.51 9.54 -44.60
CA ARG A 644 -6.41 8.54 -45.23
C ARG A 644 -5.66 7.40 -45.96
N SER A 645 -4.35 7.27 -45.75
CA SER A 645 -3.46 6.31 -46.44
C SER A 645 -3.48 4.91 -45.83
N TRP A 646 -4.01 4.73 -44.60
CA TRP A 646 -3.85 3.48 -43.85
C TRP A 646 -4.43 2.27 -44.59
N ALA A 647 -5.65 2.37 -45.12
CA ALA A 647 -6.27 1.31 -45.93
C ALA A 647 -5.39 0.90 -47.12
N ARG A 648 -4.82 1.89 -47.84
CA ARG A 648 -3.93 1.62 -48.99
C ARG A 648 -2.66 0.87 -48.59
N VAL A 649 -2.07 1.22 -47.44
CA VAL A 649 -0.91 0.49 -46.90
C VAL A 649 -1.32 -0.92 -46.47
N ALA A 650 -2.44 -1.05 -45.76
CA ALA A 650 -2.91 -2.34 -45.26
C ALA A 650 -3.22 -3.36 -46.38
N LEU A 651 -3.84 -2.89 -47.47
CA LEU A 651 -4.16 -3.71 -48.64
C LEU A 651 -2.90 -4.12 -49.42
N SER A 652 -1.83 -3.31 -49.40
CA SER A 652 -0.59 -3.59 -50.14
C SER A 652 0.17 -4.83 -49.64
N PHE A 653 -0.15 -5.36 -48.46
CA PHE A 653 0.35 -6.64 -47.96
C PHE A 653 -0.27 -7.86 -48.65
N PHE A 654 -1.34 -7.69 -49.42
CA PHE A 654 -2.19 -8.77 -49.92
C PHE A 654 -2.35 -8.77 -51.45
N GLN A 655 -2.68 -9.93 -52.02
CA GLN A 655 -3.03 -10.06 -53.43
C GLN A 655 -4.40 -9.43 -53.74
N GLU A 656 -4.60 -9.03 -54.99
CA GLU A 656 -5.77 -8.28 -55.48
C GLU A 656 -7.12 -8.92 -55.11
N GLU A 657 -7.25 -10.24 -55.24
CA GLU A 657 -8.46 -10.99 -54.81
C GLU A 657 -8.79 -10.76 -53.33
N PHE A 658 -7.80 -10.84 -52.45
CA PHE A 658 -7.98 -10.59 -51.02
C PHE A 658 -8.32 -9.12 -50.73
N GLN A 659 -7.76 -8.18 -51.50
CA GLN A 659 -8.08 -6.76 -51.38
C GLN A 659 -9.56 -6.48 -51.72
N HIS A 660 -10.08 -7.08 -52.80
CA HIS A 660 -11.50 -6.99 -53.16
C HIS A 660 -12.40 -7.61 -52.09
N LEU A 661 -12.13 -8.86 -51.68
CA LEU A 661 -12.88 -9.51 -50.60
C LEU A 661 -12.84 -8.71 -49.29
N THR A 662 -11.73 -8.01 -49.01
CA THR A 662 -11.61 -7.13 -47.85
C THR A 662 -12.58 -5.95 -47.92
N MET A 663 -12.73 -5.30 -49.08
CA MET A 663 -13.68 -4.20 -49.25
C MET A 663 -15.12 -4.65 -48.98
N ASP A 664 -15.54 -5.77 -49.57
CA ASP A 664 -16.89 -6.33 -49.37
C ASP A 664 -17.12 -6.71 -47.91
N ARG A 665 -16.12 -7.31 -47.26
CA ARG A 665 -16.15 -7.64 -45.82
C ARG A 665 -16.27 -6.38 -44.95
N VAL A 666 -15.60 -5.26 -45.28
CA VAL A 666 -15.75 -3.98 -44.55
C VAL A 666 -17.17 -3.44 -44.70
N LYS A 667 -17.73 -3.41 -45.91
CA LYS A 667 -19.11 -2.94 -46.17
C LYS A 667 -20.15 -3.81 -45.43
N LEU A 668 -19.96 -5.13 -45.43
CA LEU A 668 -20.80 -6.07 -44.68
C LEU A 668 -20.66 -5.88 -43.16
N PHE A 669 -19.45 -5.72 -42.64
CA PHE A 669 -19.20 -5.49 -41.21
C PHE A 669 -19.80 -4.16 -40.74
N CYS A 670 -19.66 -3.09 -41.50
CA CYS A 670 -20.25 -1.78 -41.18
C CYS A 670 -21.78 -1.81 -41.21
N SER A 671 -22.36 -2.65 -42.09
CA SER A 671 -23.82 -2.88 -42.17
C SER A 671 -24.34 -3.67 -40.97
N ALA A 672 -23.58 -4.64 -40.47
CA ALA A 672 -23.88 -5.42 -39.26
C ALA A 672 -23.60 -4.64 -37.95
N PHE A 673 -22.58 -3.77 -37.95
CA PHE A 673 -22.10 -3.01 -36.79
C PHE A 673 -21.91 -1.52 -37.12
N PRO A 674 -23.02 -0.73 -37.17
CA PRO A 674 -22.97 0.68 -37.53
C PRO A 674 -22.06 1.54 -36.63
N ASP A 675 -21.86 1.13 -35.37
CA ASP A 675 -20.94 1.77 -34.41
C ASP A 675 -19.47 1.74 -34.84
N CYS A 676 -19.11 0.86 -35.78
CA CYS A 676 -17.75 0.76 -36.31
C CYS A 676 -17.55 1.52 -37.63
N ARG A 677 -18.62 2.08 -38.23
CA ARG A 677 -18.59 2.66 -39.57
C ARG A 677 -17.62 3.83 -39.69
N ASP A 678 -17.69 4.78 -38.76
CA ASP A 678 -16.84 5.96 -38.75
C ASP A 678 -15.36 5.61 -38.51
N ASN A 679 -15.09 4.51 -37.80
CA ASN A 679 -13.74 4.02 -37.56
C ASN A 679 -13.11 3.50 -38.86
N TRP A 680 -13.81 2.64 -39.59
CA TRP A 680 -13.36 2.12 -40.88
C TRP A 680 -13.22 3.23 -41.94
N TYR A 681 -14.12 4.21 -41.95
CA TYR A 681 -14.03 5.37 -42.83
C TYR A 681 -12.79 6.23 -42.55
N GLN A 682 -12.45 6.46 -41.28
CA GLN A 682 -11.23 7.18 -40.89
C GLN A 682 -9.94 6.46 -41.33
N LEU A 683 -9.94 5.13 -41.39
CA LEU A 683 -8.82 4.36 -41.95
C LEU A 683 -8.70 4.46 -43.48
N GLY A 684 -9.70 5.02 -44.16
CA GLY A 684 -9.72 5.19 -45.62
C GLY A 684 -10.43 4.09 -46.41
N PHE A 685 -11.25 3.25 -45.77
CA PHE A 685 -12.08 2.25 -46.47
C PHE A 685 -13.42 2.83 -46.93
N GLU A 686 -13.96 2.25 -48.00
CA GLU A 686 -15.35 2.48 -48.39
C GLU A 686 -16.31 1.71 -47.47
N VAL A 687 -17.25 2.45 -46.87
CA VAL A 687 -18.19 1.92 -45.86
C VAL A 687 -19.66 2.02 -46.30
N ALA A 688 -19.89 2.04 -47.62
CA ALA A 688 -21.19 2.12 -48.28
C ALA A 688 -21.17 1.23 -49.54
#